data_AF-A0A4Y6PPC5-F1
#
_entry.id   AF-A0A4Y6PPC5-F1
#
_cell.length_a   1.000
_cell.length_b   1.000
_cell.length_c   1.000
_cell.angle_alpha   90.00
_cell.angle_beta   90.00
_cell.angle_gamma   90.00
#
_symmetry.space_group_name_H-M   'P 1'
#
loop_
_entity.id
_entity.type
_entity.pdbx_description
1 polymer ?
#
loop_
_entity_poly.entity_id
_entity_poly.type
_entity_poly.pdbx_seq_one_letter_code
_entity_poly.pdbx_strand_id
1 'polypeptide(L)'
;MSMTDTHVTTGERQVVKMTVLSGPDAGMSRSFTHRERVGVGRGSRNEFMLSDGFVSNEHGELCFEGGQLIYRDLKSRHGSLVLVDDVSLHLQDHDSARKVRLADGAEIQVGCTLIRVELGAGEEELRTEKVEIDEVSGPTEEILHQQAAGVSGPRETMITTAMSGVRSLPRDIASSDDRLAILFRLAGELNSQTKLDEILDLIVDAVFQAFPAANFFAITLADDPEDVSQTSPFVSRVRGELPGSEDESEEPILSTSILRQVIETRESVLFVKDSLGNNVSQSILDAQITAALCAPLIGQRSLLGVMQVDTRGLGSLFSKQDLNLFSVFASNVAFALERAKLSENIVEMFESFVAASVNAIEARDPTTAGHSERVADYTLELAQAVNGIEVGSLKDIYLQRSELKELRYAALLHDFGKIAVRESVLRKGKRLPELHLDLIGQRFETIKALEYQRMIRGHFGNSREPMPPTKFHQLEARYQSFCDELDGTLNWLYEVAAAPFLEDEKIERVEKLGERFFLSPCGQRHPYLTAEEIENLTIKKGTLNEQEWEDMRSHAQRSQDYLERIPWGDELKQVPCIAGAHHEKLDGSGYPQGLDADEIIPQVRMLTIADIFDAVTAADRPYRKAATPERGVAILRAEAEAKKLDGELVEVFADRVLPAIIDKIPGHF
;
A
#
# COMPACT_ATOMS: atom_id res chain seq x y z
N MET A 1 59.17 8.38 90.47
CA MET A 1 58.51 7.21 89.83
C MET A 1 57.02 7.50 89.84
N SER A 2 56.44 7.90 88.71
CA SER A 2 55.90 7.03 87.63
C SER A 2 54.39 6.88 87.87
N MET A 3 53.45 7.06 86.93
CA MET A 3 53.47 7.35 85.50
C MET A 3 52.08 7.91 85.14
N THR A 4 52.05 8.77 84.14
CA THR A 4 50.89 9.12 83.30
C THR A 4 50.49 7.92 82.45
N ASP A 5 49.19 7.70 82.23
CA ASP A 5 48.74 7.02 81.02
C ASP A 5 47.42 7.58 80.50
N THR A 6 47.52 8.16 79.29
CA THR A 6 46.47 8.61 78.39
C THR A 6 46.03 7.44 77.53
N HIS A 7 44.79 6.97 77.66
CA HIS A 7 44.21 6.02 76.71
C HIS A 7 43.79 6.75 75.43
N VAL A 8 44.51 6.44 74.34
CA VAL A 8 44.15 6.74 72.96
C VAL A 8 43.07 5.76 72.51
N THR A 9 41.92 6.25 72.05
CA THR A 9 40.92 5.47 71.33
C THR A 9 41.42 5.16 69.91
N THR A 10 41.69 3.89 69.63
CA THR A 10 41.90 3.36 68.28
C THR A 10 40.56 3.32 67.55
N GLY A 11 40.29 4.35 66.73
CA GLY A 11 39.17 4.32 65.78
C GLY A 11 39.47 3.33 64.64
N GLU A 12 38.51 2.46 64.35
CA GLU A 12 38.50 1.57 63.17
C GLU A 12 38.78 2.39 61.90
N ARG A 13 39.77 1.98 61.10
CA ARG A 13 40.10 2.64 59.83
C ARG A 13 39.13 2.11 58.76
N GLN A 14 38.12 2.89 58.42
CA GLN A 14 37.35 2.67 57.18
C GLN A 14 38.23 2.95 55.97
N VAL A 15 38.19 2.04 55.00
CA VAL A 15 38.89 2.13 53.72
C VAL A 15 37.86 2.30 52.61
N VAL A 16 38.02 3.32 51.77
CA VAL A 16 37.21 3.53 50.58
C VAL A 16 37.94 2.93 49.40
N LYS A 17 37.36 1.92 48.76
CA LYS A 17 37.87 1.36 47.51
C LYS A 17 37.09 1.96 46.35
N MET A 18 37.79 2.51 45.39
CA MET A 18 37.24 3.00 44.13
C MET A 18 37.67 2.05 43.02
N THR A 19 36.73 1.61 42.18
CA THR A 19 36.98 0.71 41.05
C THR A 19 36.31 1.27 39.81
N VAL A 20 37.07 1.45 38.73
CA VAL A 20 36.54 1.84 37.43
C VAL A 20 35.89 0.63 36.77
N LEU A 21 34.56 0.65 36.63
CA LEU A 21 33.78 -0.41 36.00
C LEU A 21 33.80 -0.30 34.47
N SER A 22 33.78 0.93 33.94
CA SER A 22 33.81 1.21 32.51
C SER A 22 34.51 2.53 32.22
N GLY A 23 35.10 2.67 31.04
CA GLY A 23 35.85 3.85 30.62
C GLY A 23 37.28 3.50 30.18
N PRO A 24 38.10 4.48 29.79
CA PRO A 24 39.49 4.28 29.34
C PRO A 24 40.37 3.57 30.38
N ASP A 25 40.06 3.74 31.66
CA ASP A 25 40.78 3.15 32.79
C ASP A 25 40.05 1.93 33.40
N ALA A 26 39.18 1.24 32.65
CA ALA A 26 38.40 0.10 33.15
C ALA A 26 39.29 -0.96 33.83
N GLY A 27 38.86 -1.40 35.02
CA GLY A 27 39.63 -2.32 35.88
C GLY A 27 40.61 -1.62 36.84
N MET A 28 40.87 -0.32 36.68
CA MET A 28 41.67 0.45 37.64
C MET A 28 40.96 0.46 39.00
N SER A 29 41.67 0.09 40.06
CA SER A 29 41.16 0.21 41.43
C SER A 29 42.20 0.77 42.37
N ARG A 30 41.77 1.62 43.31
CA ARG A 30 42.60 2.18 44.37
C ARG A 30 41.80 2.25 45.66
N SER A 31 42.49 2.04 46.78
CA SER A 31 41.94 2.13 48.11
C SER A 31 42.53 3.31 48.87
N PHE A 32 41.69 4.04 49.58
CA PHE A 32 42.03 5.27 50.31
C PHE A 32 41.54 5.19 51.74
N THR A 33 42.23 5.83 52.68
CA THR A 33 41.85 5.79 54.10
C THR A 33 40.88 6.92 54.45
N HIS A 34 39.98 6.74 55.44
CA HIS A 34 38.99 7.74 55.88
C HIS A 34 39.57 9.15 56.19
N ARG A 35 40.88 9.28 56.44
CA ARG A 35 41.52 10.59 56.72
C ARG A 35 41.94 11.37 55.48
N GLU A 36 41.84 10.79 54.29
CA GLU A 36 42.29 11.40 53.04
C GLU A 36 41.11 12.03 52.29
N ARG A 37 41.33 13.23 51.73
CA ARG A 37 40.51 13.72 50.63
C ARG A 37 41.04 13.10 49.36
N VAL A 38 40.14 12.57 48.53
CA VAL A 38 40.51 11.92 47.28
C VAL A 38 40.00 12.80 46.13
N GLY A 39 40.90 13.53 45.49
CA GLY A 39 40.62 14.21 44.24
C GLY A 39 40.44 13.20 43.11
N VAL A 40 39.43 13.43 42.28
CA VAL A 40 39.12 12.68 41.07
C VAL A 40 39.26 13.64 39.90
N GLY A 41 40.12 13.30 38.94
CA GLY A 41 40.35 14.17 37.80
C GLY A 41 41.50 13.70 36.91
N ARG A 42 41.73 14.42 35.82
CA ARG A 42 42.82 14.12 34.88
C ARG A 42 44.16 14.73 35.27
N GLY A 43 44.14 15.75 36.14
CA GLY A 43 45.34 16.47 36.58
C GLY A 43 46.25 15.61 37.46
N SER A 44 47.57 15.84 37.38
CA SER A 44 48.58 15.12 38.17
C SER A 44 48.50 15.33 39.68
N ARG A 45 47.63 16.24 40.13
CA ARG A 45 47.36 16.55 41.54
C ARG A 45 46.26 15.68 42.16
N ASN A 46 45.51 14.90 41.36
CA ASN A 46 44.46 14.03 41.86
C ASN A 46 45.01 12.68 42.33
N GLU A 47 44.54 12.21 43.47
CA GLU A 47 44.86 10.90 44.02
C GLU A 47 44.24 9.76 43.20
N PHE A 48 43.06 9.98 42.60
CA PHE A 48 42.41 9.10 41.64
C PHE A 48 42.45 9.74 40.24
N MET A 49 43.55 9.48 39.53
CA MET A 49 43.80 10.05 38.21
C MET A 49 43.12 9.21 37.12
N LEU A 50 42.33 9.87 36.27
CA LEU A 50 41.66 9.25 35.12
C LEU A 50 42.26 9.77 33.81
N SER A 51 42.38 8.90 32.82
CA SER A 51 42.82 9.23 31.46
C SER A 51 41.69 9.69 30.55
N ASP A 52 40.44 9.59 31.01
CA ASP A 52 39.24 10.03 30.31
C ASP A 52 39.26 11.52 29.95
N GLY A 53 39.16 11.79 28.64
CA GLY A 53 39.18 13.15 28.07
C GLY A 53 37.97 14.00 28.45
N PHE A 54 36.86 13.39 28.86
CA PHE A 54 35.67 14.07 29.37
C PHE A 54 35.78 14.42 30.85
N VAL A 55 36.84 13.96 31.54
CA VAL A 55 37.11 14.30 32.93
C VAL A 55 37.92 15.59 33.02
N SER A 56 37.45 16.56 33.81
CA SER A 56 38.17 17.81 34.06
C SER A 56 39.48 17.57 34.81
N ASN A 57 40.42 18.52 34.72
CA ASN A 57 41.71 18.38 35.42
C ASN A 57 41.53 18.25 36.94
N GLU A 58 40.54 18.93 37.52
CA GLU A 58 40.04 18.72 38.89
C GLU A 58 38.52 18.58 38.73
N HIS A 59 38.01 17.34 38.69
CA HIS A 59 36.59 17.08 38.34
C HIS A 59 35.72 17.02 39.60
N GLY A 60 36.12 16.21 40.57
CA GLY A 60 35.39 16.03 41.82
C GLY A 60 36.30 15.65 42.98
N GLU A 61 35.77 15.64 44.19
CA GLU A 61 36.46 15.12 45.37
C GLU A 61 35.55 14.21 46.20
N LEU A 62 36.13 13.14 46.77
CA LEU A 62 35.53 12.40 47.87
C LEU A 62 36.11 12.87 49.21
N CYS A 63 35.24 13.11 50.18
CA CYS A 63 35.63 13.48 51.53
C CYS A 63 34.66 12.89 52.58
N PHE A 64 35.18 12.61 53.77
CA PHE A 64 34.34 12.24 54.92
C PHE A 64 33.93 13.48 55.71
N GLU A 65 32.63 13.74 55.84
CA GLU A 65 32.09 14.77 56.75
C GLU A 65 31.11 14.14 57.74
N GLY A 66 31.33 14.34 59.04
CA GLY A 66 30.43 13.82 60.07
C GLY A 66 30.29 12.28 60.10
N GLY A 67 31.31 11.54 59.64
CA GLY A 67 31.27 10.07 59.55
C GLY A 67 30.57 9.52 58.31
N GLN A 68 30.21 10.37 57.35
CA GLN A 68 29.58 9.98 56.08
C GLN A 68 30.49 10.31 54.90
N LEU A 69 30.54 9.42 53.90
CA LEU A 69 31.27 9.65 52.66
C LEU A 69 30.45 10.58 51.75
N ILE A 70 31.10 11.62 51.23
CA ILE A 70 30.46 12.64 50.39
C ILE A 70 31.29 12.81 49.12
N TYR A 71 30.62 12.72 47.98
CA TYR A 71 31.17 13.16 46.70
C TYR A 71 30.78 14.59 46.42
N ARG A 72 31.71 15.36 45.84
CA ARG A 72 31.50 16.75 45.43
C ARG A 72 31.98 16.95 44.02
N ASP A 73 31.14 17.54 43.19
CA ASP A 73 31.58 18.05 41.89
C ASP A 73 32.27 19.42 42.08
N LEU A 74 33.47 19.57 41.53
CA LEU A 74 34.31 20.77 41.68
C LEU A 74 34.10 21.78 40.53
N LYS A 75 32.86 21.95 40.07
CA LYS A 75 32.51 22.72 38.86
C LYS A 75 33.18 22.13 37.63
N SER A 76 33.04 20.83 37.48
CA SER A 76 33.53 20.14 36.30
C SER A 76 32.81 20.66 35.05
N ARG A 77 33.48 20.60 33.91
CA ARG A 77 32.92 21.07 32.63
C ARG A 77 31.67 20.29 32.20
N HIS A 78 31.59 19.01 32.57
CA HIS A 78 30.56 18.08 32.08
C HIS A 78 29.59 17.59 33.18
N GLY A 79 29.75 18.06 34.41
CA GLY A 79 29.00 17.58 35.56
C GLY A 79 29.35 16.13 35.94
N SER A 80 28.79 15.68 37.04
CA SER A 80 28.90 14.29 37.51
C SER A 80 27.51 13.69 37.67
N LEU A 81 27.33 12.43 37.26
CA LEU A 81 26.11 11.67 37.56
C LEU A 81 26.43 10.68 38.69
N VAL A 82 25.70 10.74 39.79
CA VAL A 82 25.91 9.86 40.95
C VAL A 82 24.69 8.96 41.11
N LEU A 83 24.89 7.65 41.10
CA LEU A 83 23.89 6.66 41.43
C LEU A 83 24.05 6.24 42.90
N VAL A 84 23.00 6.47 43.70
CA VAL A 84 22.93 6.03 45.11
C VAL A 84 21.60 5.35 45.32
N ASP A 85 21.59 4.10 45.79
CA ASP A 85 20.37 3.32 46.05
C ASP A 85 19.38 3.34 44.87
N ASP A 86 19.87 3.09 43.65
CA ASP A 86 19.12 3.12 42.37
C ASP A 86 18.52 4.49 41.97
N VAL A 87 18.90 5.59 42.65
CA VAL A 87 18.50 6.96 42.29
C VAL A 87 19.66 7.68 41.61
N SER A 88 19.43 8.19 40.39
CA SER A 88 20.42 8.98 39.65
C SER A 88 20.33 10.46 40.01
N LEU A 89 21.46 11.04 40.42
CA LEU A 89 21.59 12.43 40.83
C LEU A 89 22.59 13.13 39.92
N HIS A 90 22.10 14.07 39.11
CA HIS A 90 22.95 14.87 38.23
C HIS A 90 23.46 16.11 38.97
N LEU A 91 24.77 16.23 39.10
CA LEU A 91 25.45 17.33 39.77
C LEU A 91 26.04 18.26 38.70
N GLN A 92 25.26 19.26 38.29
CA GLN A 92 25.71 20.35 37.43
C GLN A 92 25.20 21.69 38.00
N ASP A 93 26.07 22.69 38.03
CA ASP A 93 25.85 23.97 38.71
C ASP A 93 24.60 24.67 38.13
N HIS A 94 23.48 24.67 38.86
CA HIS A 94 22.61 25.85 38.82
C HIS A 94 21.73 26.15 40.05
N ASP A 95 21.38 25.25 41.00
CA ASP A 95 20.61 25.77 42.17
C ASP A 95 20.45 24.97 43.50
N SER A 96 21.07 23.82 43.79
CA SER A 96 20.91 23.28 45.19
C SER A 96 21.80 22.16 45.73
N ALA A 97 22.58 21.42 44.94
CA ALA A 97 23.44 20.38 45.53
C ALA A 97 24.75 20.22 44.75
N ARG A 98 25.86 20.71 45.32
CA ARG A 98 27.24 20.42 44.85
C ARG A 98 27.85 19.19 45.52
N LYS A 99 27.06 18.50 46.34
CA LYS A 99 27.53 17.37 47.14
C LYS A 99 26.43 16.34 47.34
N VAL A 100 26.80 15.07 47.22
CA VAL A 100 25.92 13.91 47.43
C VAL A 100 26.55 13.00 48.46
N ARG A 101 25.73 12.49 49.38
CA ARG A 101 26.14 11.45 50.32
C ARG A 101 26.18 10.12 49.58
N LEU A 102 27.28 9.41 49.67
CA LEU A 102 27.43 8.09 49.05
C LEU A 102 27.09 7.01 50.06
N ALA A 103 26.34 6.00 49.60
CA ALA A 103 26.18 4.73 50.29
C ALA A 103 27.30 3.75 49.86
N ASP A 104 27.43 2.64 50.57
CA ASP A 104 28.29 1.54 50.13
C ASP A 104 27.80 0.98 48.79
N GLY A 105 28.71 0.76 47.85
CA GLY A 105 28.39 0.33 46.49
C GLY A 105 27.91 1.44 45.55
N ALA A 106 27.93 2.71 45.95
CA ALA A 106 27.52 3.83 45.11
C ALA A 106 28.35 3.92 43.82
N GLU A 107 27.72 4.35 42.73
CA GLU A 107 28.37 4.51 41.44
C GLU A 107 28.43 5.98 41.04
N ILE A 108 29.58 6.42 40.54
CA ILE A 108 29.84 7.80 40.13
C ILE A 108 30.28 7.75 38.69
N GLN A 109 29.47 8.30 37.80
CA GLN A 109 29.86 8.54 36.42
C GLN A 109 30.45 9.94 36.28
N VAL A 110 31.68 9.97 35.78
CA VAL A 110 32.49 11.17 35.59
C VAL A 110 32.98 11.12 34.15
N GLY A 111 32.44 11.97 33.28
CA GLY A 111 32.67 11.82 31.83
C GLY A 111 32.05 10.53 31.29
N CYS A 112 32.85 9.67 30.65
CA CYS A 112 32.44 8.32 30.23
C CYS A 112 32.94 7.22 31.19
N THR A 113 33.61 7.61 32.27
CA THR A 113 34.15 6.70 33.28
C THR A 113 33.12 6.46 34.38
N LEU A 114 32.76 5.19 34.60
CA LEU A 114 31.90 4.76 35.70
C LEU A 114 32.76 4.19 36.83
N ILE A 115 32.64 4.76 38.02
CA ILE A 115 33.42 4.40 39.21
C ILE A 115 32.49 3.83 40.26
N ARG A 116 32.71 2.60 40.72
CA ARG A 116 32.07 2.06 41.91
C ARG A 116 32.88 2.40 43.15
N VAL A 117 32.18 2.77 44.22
CA VAL A 117 32.74 3.15 45.51
C VAL A 117 32.27 2.17 46.57
N GLU A 118 33.21 1.44 47.18
CA GLU A 118 32.95 0.42 48.20
C GLU A 118 33.59 0.83 49.54
N LEU A 119 32.87 0.63 50.64
CA LEU A 119 33.30 0.93 52.01
C LEU A 119 33.73 -0.37 52.71
N GLY A 120 35.03 -0.56 52.90
CA GLY A 120 35.61 -1.69 53.62
C GLY A 120 35.92 -1.38 55.09
N ALA A 121 35.64 -2.33 55.99
CA ALA A 121 36.23 -2.37 57.33
C ALA A 121 37.68 -2.90 57.21
N GLY A 122 38.66 -2.14 57.69
CA GLY A 122 40.06 -2.47 57.48
C GLY A 122 40.49 -3.79 58.16
N GLU A 123 40.86 -4.78 57.36
CA GLU A 123 41.75 -5.89 57.75
C GLU A 123 42.94 -5.97 56.79
N GLU A 124 44.13 -6.24 57.36
CA GLU A 124 45.45 -6.26 56.70
C GLU A 124 45.60 -7.37 55.65
N GLU A 125 46.46 -7.07 54.66
CA GLU A 125 46.87 -7.91 53.52
C GLU A 125 47.33 -9.34 53.87
N LEU A 126 46.96 -10.31 53.01
CA LEU A 126 47.88 -11.39 52.63
C LEU A 126 47.67 -11.85 51.18
N ARG A 127 48.76 -11.69 50.42
CA ARG A 127 49.01 -12.16 49.05
C ARG A 127 48.78 -13.67 48.89
N THR A 128 48.24 -14.10 47.75
CA THR A 128 49.03 -14.86 46.74
C THR A 128 48.27 -14.94 45.41
N GLU A 129 48.95 -14.50 44.35
CA GLU A 129 48.66 -14.89 42.97
C GLU A 129 48.73 -16.42 42.82
N LYS A 130 47.76 -17.01 42.13
CA LYS A 130 48.02 -18.10 41.19
C LYS A 130 46.93 -18.14 40.11
N VAL A 131 47.42 -17.97 38.89
CA VAL A 131 46.78 -18.33 37.62
C VAL A 131 46.56 -19.85 37.62
N GLU A 132 45.36 -20.30 37.27
CA GLU A 132 45.16 -21.60 36.63
C GLU A 132 43.94 -21.55 35.71
N ILE A 133 44.20 -21.94 34.46
CA ILE A 133 43.27 -22.18 33.38
C ILE A 133 42.97 -23.68 33.45
N ASP A 134 41.71 -24.12 33.47
CA ASP A 134 41.22 -25.12 32.51
C ASP A 134 39.74 -25.49 32.70
N GLU A 135 39.10 -25.49 31.53
CA GLU A 135 38.05 -26.34 30.95
C GLU A 135 37.17 -27.29 31.78
N VAL A 136 35.87 -27.16 31.49
CA VAL A 136 34.90 -28.20 31.09
C VAL A 136 34.73 -29.42 32.00
N SER A 137 33.52 -29.56 32.58
CA SER A 137 32.68 -30.77 32.54
C SER A 137 31.35 -30.51 33.26
N GLY A 138 30.24 -30.84 32.60
CA GLY A 138 28.88 -30.74 33.16
C GLY A 138 28.51 -31.88 34.13
N PRO A 139 27.21 -32.20 34.26
CA PRO A 139 26.43 -31.99 35.48
C PRO A 139 26.01 -33.30 36.18
N THR A 140 25.65 -33.25 37.48
CA THR A 140 24.58 -34.04 38.19
C THR A 140 24.71 -33.83 39.71
N GLU A 141 23.71 -33.25 40.38
CA GLU A 141 22.55 -33.86 41.07
C GLU A 141 22.81 -34.41 42.49
N GLU A 142 22.12 -33.83 43.47
CA GLU A 142 21.60 -34.42 44.74
C GLU A 142 20.59 -33.38 45.29
N ILE A 143 19.28 -33.42 45.04
CA ILE A 143 18.18 -34.27 45.54
C ILE A 143 18.11 -34.44 47.07
N LEU A 144 17.02 -33.92 47.68
CA LEU A 144 16.08 -34.53 48.64
C LEU A 144 15.25 -33.39 49.29
N HIS A 145 13.95 -33.42 49.61
CA HIS A 145 12.81 -34.35 49.59
C HIS A 145 11.56 -33.49 49.93
N GLN A 146 10.36 -33.66 49.38
CA GLN A 146 9.32 -34.57 49.91
C GLN A 146 8.11 -34.67 48.95
N GLN A 147 7.54 -35.88 48.94
CA GLN A 147 6.46 -36.48 48.11
C GLN A 147 5.08 -35.84 48.35
N ALA A 148 4.14 -35.68 47.40
CA ALA A 148 3.60 -36.53 46.32
C ALA A 148 2.56 -37.59 46.77
N ALA A 149 1.33 -37.46 46.27
CA ALA A 149 0.38 -38.57 46.05
C ALA A 149 -0.57 -38.24 44.88
N GLY A 150 -0.63 -39.12 43.88
CA GLY A 150 -1.73 -39.19 42.89
C GLY A 150 -1.31 -39.15 41.42
N VAL A 151 -0.99 -40.32 40.85
CA VAL A 151 -0.52 -40.56 39.46
C VAL A 151 -1.69 -40.72 38.48
N SER A 152 -1.59 -40.18 37.25
CA SER A 152 -1.70 -40.95 35.97
C SER A 152 -2.09 -40.09 34.74
N GLY A 153 -1.11 -39.81 33.87
CA GLY A 153 -1.28 -39.38 32.47
C GLY A 153 -0.53 -38.08 32.12
N PRO A 154 0.34 -38.04 31.09
CA PRO A 154 1.10 -36.83 30.76
C PRO A 154 0.16 -35.83 30.09
N ARG A 155 -0.39 -34.90 30.88
CA ARG A 155 -0.80 -33.60 30.35
C ARG A 155 0.48 -32.80 30.16
N GLU A 156 0.88 -32.62 28.90
CA GLU A 156 1.69 -31.48 28.50
C GLU A 156 0.99 -30.23 29.05
N THR A 157 1.52 -29.69 30.15
CA THR A 157 1.07 -28.39 30.63
C THR A 157 1.76 -27.36 29.74
N MET A 158 1.19 -27.14 28.55
CA MET A 158 1.44 -25.90 27.83
C MET A 158 1.07 -24.76 28.76
N ILE A 159 2.06 -23.96 29.15
CA ILE A 159 1.81 -22.61 29.64
C ILE A 159 1.41 -21.81 28.39
N THR A 160 0.12 -21.87 28.04
CA THR A 160 -0.43 -20.96 27.05
C THR A 160 -0.61 -19.60 27.72
N THR A 161 0.26 -18.66 27.43
CA THR A 161 -0.06 -17.25 27.61
C THR A 161 -1.16 -16.94 26.59
N ALA A 162 -2.41 -16.85 27.05
CA ALA A 162 -3.44 -16.21 26.24
C ALA A 162 -2.92 -14.82 25.88
N MET A 163 -3.12 -14.38 24.62
CA MET A 163 -2.90 -12.98 24.23
C MET A 163 -3.84 -12.08 25.05
N SER A 164 -3.46 -11.76 26.28
CA SER A 164 -3.95 -10.60 27.00
C SER A 164 -3.47 -9.39 26.23
N GLY A 165 -4.41 -8.61 25.69
CA GLY A 165 -4.09 -7.49 24.81
C GLY A 165 -3.01 -6.58 25.38
N VAL A 166 -2.19 -6.01 24.50
CA VAL A 166 -1.06 -5.09 24.76
C VAL A 166 -1.40 -3.97 25.76
N ARG A 167 -2.69 -3.69 26.00
CA ARG A 167 -3.19 -2.75 27.01
C ARG A 167 -2.92 -3.16 28.48
N SER A 168 -2.59 -4.41 28.81
CA SER A 168 -2.35 -4.84 30.20
C SER A 168 -0.87 -4.83 30.63
N LEU A 169 0.07 -4.94 29.69
CA LEU A 169 1.52 -4.88 29.95
C LEU A 169 2.04 -3.56 30.58
N PRO A 170 1.43 -2.37 30.36
CA PRO A 170 1.90 -1.13 30.98
C PRO A 170 1.79 -1.12 32.51
N ARG A 171 0.92 -1.96 33.10
CA ARG A 171 0.72 -1.97 34.57
C ARG A 171 1.76 -2.79 35.32
N ASP A 172 2.36 -3.79 34.69
CA ASP A 172 3.32 -4.70 35.35
C ASP A 172 4.78 -4.26 35.15
N ILE A 173 5.06 -3.40 34.17
CA ILE A 173 6.41 -2.81 33.91
C ILE A 173 6.61 -1.50 34.69
N ALA A 174 5.60 -1.04 35.43
CA ALA A 174 5.57 0.24 36.14
C ALA A 174 6.54 0.38 37.33
N SER A 175 7.54 -0.51 37.48
CA SER A 175 8.52 -0.41 38.55
C SER A 175 9.98 -0.32 38.12
N SER A 176 10.35 -0.32 36.83
CA SER A 176 11.80 -0.28 36.49
C SER A 176 12.28 0.40 35.19
N ASP A 177 11.45 0.88 34.24
CA ASP A 177 11.97 1.80 33.19
C ASP A 177 10.85 2.42 32.33
N ASP A 178 10.59 3.73 32.48
CA ASP A 178 9.57 4.47 31.72
C ASP A 178 9.79 4.39 30.19
N ARG A 179 11.05 4.23 29.75
CA ARG A 179 11.44 4.20 28.34
C ARG A 179 11.08 2.90 27.64
N LEU A 180 11.13 1.77 28.34
CA LEU A 180 10.69 0.47 27.84
C LEU A 180 9.17 0.46 27.58
N ALA A 181 8.40 1.14 28.44
CA ALA A 181 6.95 1.29 28.25
C ALA A 181 6.61 2.07 26.97
N ILE A 182 7.41 3.08 26.61
CA ILE A 182 7.26 3.83 25.34
C ILE A 182 7.51 2.90 24.15
N LEU A 183 8.57 2.08 24.21
CA LEU A 183 8.90 1.14 23.12
C LEU A 183 7.80 0.11 22.87
N PHE A 184 7.26 -0.50 23.93
CA PHE A 184 6.14 -1.45 23.80
C PHE A 184 4.86 -0.79 23.28
N ARG A 185 4.59 0.45 23.69
CA ARG A 185 3.45 1.21 23.19
C ARG A 185 3.60 1.52 21.71
N LEU A 186 4.76 2.02 21.29
CA LEU A 186 5.06 2.28 19.88
C LEU A 186 4.90 1.00 19.05
N ALA A 187 5.47 -0.12 19.48
CA ALA A 187 5.32 -1.39 18.76
C ALA A 187 3.85 -1.84 18.64
N GLY A 188 3.04 -1.60 19.68
CA GLY A 188 1.60 -1.88 19.65
C GLY A 188 0.83 -0.98 18.68
N GLU A 189 1.13 0.32 18.68
CA GLU A 189 0.47 1.32 17.84
C GLU A 189 0.87 1.17 16.36
N LEU A 190 2.16 0.96 16.08
CA LEU A 190 2.68 0.72 14.72
C LEU A 190 2.02 -0.49 14.05
N ASN A 191 1.68 -1.53 14.81
CA ASN A 191 1.03 -2.72 14.24
C ASN A 191 -0.40 -2.47 13.74
N SER A 192 -1.08 -1.46 14.30
CA SER A 192 -2.44 -1.08 13.92
C SER A 192 -2.50 -0.08 12.77
N GLN A 193 -1.37 0.49 12.37
CA GLN A 193 -1.31 1.47 11.29
C GLN A 193 -0.83 0.85 9.98
N THR A 194 -1.43 1.31 8.89
CA THR A 194 -1.07 0.89 7.52
C THR A 194 -0.62 2.07 6.67
N LYS A 195 -0.86 3.31 7.12
CA LYS A 195 -0.50 4.52 6.39
C LYS A 195 0.83 5.07 6.88
N LEU A 196 1.65 5.46 5.91
CA LEU A 196 3.01 5.94 6.15
C LEU A 196 3.03 7.22 7.01
N ASP A 197 2.19 8.21 6.71
CA ASP A 197 2.16 9.48 7.46
C ASP A 197 1.79 9.29 8.94
N GLU A 198 0.76 8.50 9.21
CA GLU A 198 0.31 8.21 10.59
C GLU A 198 1.38 7.42 11.36
N ILE A 199 2.13 6.55 10.68
CA ILE A 199 3.28 5.84 11.25
C ILE A 199 4.39 6.82 11.60
N LEU A 200 4.74 7.75 10.71
CA LEU A 200 5.83 8.70 10.90
C LEU A 200 5.58 9.63 12.09
N ASP A 201 4.37 10.16 12.23
CA ASP A 201 4.03 11.04 13.35
C ASP A 201 4.10 10.30 14.70
N LEU A 202 3.62 9.05 14.77
CA LEU A 202 3.75 8.21 15.97
C LEU A 202 5.22 7.95 16.33
N ILE A 203 6.07 7.72 15.33
CA ILE A 203 7.51 7.49 15.52
C ILE A 203 8.17 8.74 16.09
N VAL A 204 7.91 9.90 15.50
CA VAL A 204 8.43 11.19 15.94
C VAL A 204 8.11 11.41 17.42
N ASP A 205 6.84 11.28 17.79
CA ASP A 205 6.37 11.52 19.15
C ASP A 205 7.02 10.56 20.15
N ALA A 206 7.08 9.27 19.81
CA ALA A 206 7.67 8.25 20.68
C ALA A 206 9.18 8.44 20.86
N VAL A 207 9.90 8.80 19.79
CA VAL A 207 11.34 9.07 19.83
C VAL A 207 11.61 10.30 20.69
N PHE A 208 10.88 11.39 20.47
CA PHE A 208 11.04 12.60 21.26
C PHE A 208 10.70 12.38 22.74
N GLN A 209 9.70 11.54 23.06
CA GLN A 209 9.38 11.17 24.43
C GLN A 209 10.48 10.31 25.07
N ALA A 210 11.06 9.36 24.32
CA ALA A 210 12.11 8.47 24.80
C ALA A 210 13.47 9.18 24.98
N PHE A 211 13.75 10.22 24.19
CA PHE A 211 14.99 10.99 24.20
C PHE A 211 14.72 12.49 24.47
N PRO A 212 14.47 12.90 25.72
CA PRO A 212 14.17 14.31 26.06
C PRO A 212 15.29 15.30 25.73
N ALA A 213 16.55 14.81 25.73
CA ALA A 213 17.73 15.60 25.39
C ALA A 213 17.76 16.02 23.91
N ALA A 214 17.07 15.28 23.04
CA ALA A 214 17.02 15.54 21.62
C ALA A 214 16.17 16.76 21.28
N ASN A 215 16.70 17.63 20.41
CA ASN A 215 15.97 18.74 19.82
C ASN A 215 15.81 18.63 18.30
N PHE A 216 16.35 17.58 17.69
CA PHE A 216 16.20 17.29 16.27
C PHE A 216 15.99 15.79 16.04
N PHE A 217 15.13 15.47 15.07
CA PHE A 217 14.88 14.13 14.57
C PHE A 217 14.84 14.16 13.04
N ALA A 218 15.42 13.14 12.41
CA ALA A 218 15.28 12.93 10.98
C ALA A 218 15.25 11.44 10.61
N ILE A 219 14.47 11.12 9.57
CA ILE A 219 14.59 9.88 8.80
C ILE A 219 15.02 10.26 7.39
N THR A 220 16.08 9.64 6.92
CA THR A 220 16.53 9.71 5.54
C THR A 220 16.30 8.36 4.91
N LEU A 221 15.49 8.28 3.86
CA LEU A 221 15.34 7.04 3.08
C LEU A 221 16.42 7.00 1.99
N ALA A 222 16.92 5.81 1.69
CA ALA A 222 17.88 5.60 0.62
C ALA A 222 17.13 5.29 -0.68
N ASP A 223 17.25 6.15 -1.69
CA ASP A 223 16.76 5.87 -3.05
C ASP A 223 17.63 4.79 -3.74
N ASP A 224 18.94 4.79 -3.44
CA ASP A 224 19.89 3.75 -3.81
C ASP A 224 20.68 3.33 -2.55
N PRO A 225 20.70 2.03 -2.17
CA PRO A 225 21.48 1.54 -1.03
C PRO A 225 23.00 1.72 -1.19
N GLU A 226 23.50 2.06 -2.39
CA GLU A 226 24.94 2.26 -2.68
C GLU A 226 25.36 3.72 -2.91
N ASP A 227 24.44 4.68 -3.04
CA ASP A 227 24.80 6.08 -3.36
C ASP A 227 24.33 7.09 -2.29
N VAL A 228 25.28 7.90 -1.81
CA VAL A 228 25.12 8.88 -0.73
C VAL A 228 25.03 10.32 -1.30
N SER A 229 24.83 10.47 -2.61
CA SER A 229 25.09 11.75 -3.29
C SER A 229 23.98 12.80 -3.18
N GLN A 230 22.74 12.45 -2.81
CA GLN A 230 21.65 13.42 -2.61
C GLN A 230 20.67 12.91 -1.54
N THR A 231 20.81 13.38 -0.29
CA THR A 231 19.88 12.98 0.77
C THR A 231 19.29 14.21 1.45
N SER A 232 18.11 14.62 0.98
CA SER A 232 17.20 15.39 1.81
C SER A 232 16.54 14.43 2.82
N PRO A 233 16.21 14.90 4.04
CA PRO A 233 15.44 14.09 4.98
C PRO A 233 14.07 13.76 4.39
N PHE A 234 13.68 12.49 4.42
CA PHE A 234 12.32 12.07 4.10
C PHE A 234 11.33 12.64 5.11
N VAL A 235 11.72 12.66 6.39
CA VAL A 235 11.03 13.39 7.46
C VAL A 235 12.06 14.07 8.34
N SER A 236 11.80 15.32 8.72
CA SER A 236 12.52 15.98 9.79
C SER A 236 11.56 16.70 10.75
N ARG A 237 11.95 16.76 12.02
CA ARG A 237 11.21 17.44 13.08
C ARG A 237 12.18 18.09 14.06
N VAL A 238 11.81 19.27 14.53
CA VAL A 238 12.58 20.09 15.46
C VAL A 238 11.74 20.30 16.72
N ARG A 239 12.36 20.21 17.89
CA ARG A 239 11.75 20.53 19.17
C ARG A 239 12.38 21.80 19.74
N GLY A 240 11.59 22.88 19.82
CA GLY A 240 12.04 24.20 20.28
C GLY A 240 12.60 25.09 19.16
N GLU A 241 13.33 26.14 19.53
CA GLU A 241 14.02 27.03 18.56
C GLU A 241 15.44 26.51 18.28
N LEU A 242 15.82 26.41 17.00
CA LEU A 242 17.18 26.07 16.61
C LEU A 242 18.11 27.28 16.76
N PRO A 243 19.32 27.12 17.31
CA PRO A 243 20.27 28.21 17.39
C PRO A 243 20.78 28.61 15.99
N GLY A 244 20.36 29.78 15.50
CA GLY A 244 20.87 30.40 14.27
C GLY A 244 19.96 30.33 13.03
N SER A 245 18.73 29.82 13.15
CA SER A 245 17.73 29.89 12.06
C SER A 245 16.95 31.21 12.15
N GLU A 246 17.36 32.23 11.39
CA GLU A 246 16.57 33.47 11.22
C GLU A 246 15.42 33.27 10.21
N ASP A 247 15.43 32.19 9.41
CA ASP A 247 14.39 31.82 8.44
C ASP A 247 13.78 30.43 8.74
N GLU A 248 12.45 30.35 8.80
CA GLU A 248 11.69 29.10 8.97
C GLU A 248 11.73 28.18 7.72
N SER A 249 12.32 28.64 6.61
CA SER A 249 12.32 27.95 5.31
C SER A 249 13.61 27.21 4.95
N GLU A 250 14.66 27.24 5.80
CA GLU A 250 15.90 26.50 5.52
C GLU A 250 15.81 25.05 6.00
N GLU A 251 16.07 24.09 5.10
CA GLU A 251 16.13 22.68 5.45
C GLU A 251 17.26 22.41 6.47
N PRO A 252 16.99 21.61 7.51
CA PRO A 252 17.97 21.35 8.55
C PRO A 252 19.18 20.60 8.00
N ILE A 253 20.38 21.13 8.25
CA ILE A 253 21.65 20.54 7.80
C ILE A 253 21.84 19.17 8.46
N LEU A 254 22.00 18.13 7.63
CA LEU A 254 22.34 16.76 8.04
C LEU A 254 23.84 16.51 7.85
N SER A 255 24.44 15.73 8.75
CA SER A 255 25.86 15.36 8.64
C SER A 255 26.05 14.21 7.66
N THR A 256 26.49 14.52 6.43
CA THR A 256 26.78 13.52 5.39
C THR A 256 27.84 12.50 5.83
N SER A 257 28.78 12.88 6.69
CA SER A 257 29.83 11.98 7.19
C SER A 257 29.28 10.92 8.15
N ILE A 258 28.40 11.32 9.07
CA ILE A 258 27.75 10.39 10.01
C ILE A 258 26.79 9.46 9.26
N LEU A 259 25.98 10.00 8.33
CA LEU A 259 25.07 9.21 7.51
C LEU A 259 25.84 8.17 6.67
N ARG A 260 26.92 8.59 5.98
CA ARG A 260 27.77 7.68 5.19
C ARG A 260 28.33 6.56 6.05
N GLN A 261 28.85 6.88 7.24
CA GLN A 261 29.41 5.88 8.14
C GLN A 261 28.37 4.82 8.52
N VAL A 262 27.15 5.23 8.88
CA VAL A 262 26.07 4.29 9.24
C VAL A 262 25.64 3.41 8.06
N ILE A 263 25.58 3.97 6.85
CA ILE A 263 25.22 3.22 5.64
C ILE A 263 26.32 2.19 5.30
N GLU A 264 27.59 2.60 5.34
CA GLU A 264 28.74 1.75 5.01
C GLU A 264 28.95 0.63 6.03
N THR A 265 28.89 0.93 7.33
CA THR A 265 29.13 -0.07 8.38
C THR A 265 27.89 -0.89 8.70
N ARG A 266 26.69 -0.35 8.45
CA ARG A 266 25.41 -0.88 8.92
C ARG A 266 25.35 -1.04 10.44
N GLU A 267 26.12 -0.23 11.16
CA GLU A 267 26.15 -0.19 12.62
C GLU A 267 25.53 1.10 13.13
N SER A 268 24.95 1.06 14.33
CA SER A 268 24.47 2.27 14.98
C SER A 268 25.64 3.06 15.55
N VAL A 269 25.65 4.37 15.31
CA VAL A 269 26.74 5.29 15.66
C VAL A 269 26.26 6.27 16.72
N LEU A 270 27.05 6.40 17.78
CA LEU A 270 26.96 7.52 18.74
C LEU A 270 28.09 8.49 18.43
N PHE A 271 27.73 9.70 18.01
CA PHE A 271 28.67 10.79 17.78
C PHE A 271 28.64 11.77 18.96
N VAL A 272 29.83 12.19 19.42
CA VAL A 272 30.01 13.27 20.39
C VAL A 272 31.16 14.18 19.92
N LYS A 273 30.93 15.49 19.90
CA LYS A 273 31.82 16.49 19.26
C LYS A 273 33.27 16.48 19.80
N ASP A 274 33.47 16.25 21.10
CA ASP A 274 34.80 16.33 21.74
C ASP A 274 35.64 15.03 21.63
N SER A 275 35.09 13.93 21.13
CA SER A 275 35.80 12.63 21.03
C SER A 275 36.79 12.51 19.87
N LEU A 276 36.74 13.41 18.88
CA LEU A 276 37.48 13.29 17.60
C LEU A 276 38.71 14.20 17.47
N GLY A 277 39.01 15.04 18.47
CA GLY A 277 40.06 16.06 18.35
C GLY A 277 39.80 17.06 17.20
N ASN A 278 40.84 17.61 16.58
CA ASN A 278 40.74 18.68 15.56
C ASN A 278 40.07 18.29 14.21
N ASN A 279 39.54 17.08 14.05
CA ASN A 279 39.00 16.56 12.78
C ASN A 279 37.46 16.47 12.78
N VAL A 280 36.77 17.59 13.05
CA VAL A 280 35.30 17.66 12.95
C VAL A 280 34.92 18.11 11.53
N SER A 281 34.01 17.38 10.88
CA SER A 281 33.53 17.72 9.52
C SER A 281 32.78 19.07 9.50
N GLN A 282 32.92 19.83 8.42
CA GLN A 282 32.27 21.15 8.26
C GLN A 282 30.73 21.06 8.42
N SER A 283 30.09 20.02 7.88
CA SER A 283 28.64 19.78 8.03
C SER A 283 28.16 19.60 9.47
N ILE A 284 29.02 19.12 10.38
CA ILE A 284 28.70 18.95 11.81
C ILE A 284 28.81 20.30 12.54
N LEU A 285 29.78 21.13 12.13
CA LEU A 285 29.98 22.47 12.67
C LEU A 285 28.85 23.40 12.22
N ASP A 286 28.50 23.36 10.94
CA ASP A 286 27.43 24.16 10.35
C ASP A 286 26.05 23.78 10.96
N ALA A 287 25.82 22.49 11.24
CA ALA A 287 24.60 22.01 11.91
C ALA A 287 24.58 22.21 13.45
N GLN A 288 25.67 22.72 14.05
CA GLN A 288 25.86 22.89 15.50
C GLN A 288 25.58 21.64 16.36
N ILE A 289 25.85 20.45 15.82
CA ILE A 289 25.60 19.17 16.51
C ILE A 289 26.60 18.99 17.66
N THR A 290 26.07 18.70 18.85
CA THR A 290 26.84 18.43 20.08
C THR A 290 26.98 16.93 20.32
N ALA A 291 25.88 16.20 20.22
CA ALA A 291 25.85 14.73 20.18
C ALA A 291 24.77 14.25 19.19
N ALA A 292 24.97 13.09 18.57
CA ALA A 292 24.00 12.47 17.66
C ALA A 292 23.94 10.95 17.84
N LEU A 293 22.74 10.41 17.80
CA LEU A 293 22.44 8.98 17.67
C LEU A 293 21.98 8.73 16.24
N CYS A 294 22.67 7.85 15.53
CA CYS A 294 22.28 7.45 14.19
C CYS A 294 22.20 5.93 14.12
N ALA A 295 21.11 5.40 13.56
CA ALA A 295 20.87 3.97 13.45
C ALA A 295 20.38 3.63 12.03
N PRO A 296 20.85 2.52 11.45
CA PRO A 296 20.40 2.09 10.14
C PRO A 296 18.97 1.53 10.24
N LEU A 297 18.12 1.90 9.29
CA LEU A 297 16.78 1.33 9.13
C LEU A 297 16.89 0.10 8.24
N ILE A 298 17.15 -1.06 8.84
CA ILE A 298 17.34 -2.32 8.11
C ILE A 298 16.01 -3.09 8.10
N GLY A 299 15.42 -3.22 6.91
CA GLY A 299 14.26 -4.08 6.69
C GLY A 299 14.64 -5.55 6.52
N GLN A 300 13.68 -6.40 6.16
CA GLN A 300 13.96 -7.81 5.88
C GLN A 300 14.85 -8.01 4.66
N ARG A 301 14.77 -7.12 3.67
CA ARG A 301 15.36 -7.33 2.34
C ARG A 301 16.48 -6.36 1.99
N SER A 302 16.52 -5.18 2.60
CA SER A 302 17.49 -4.13 2.28
C SER A 302 17.61 -3.08 3.40
N LEU A 303 18.65 -2.26 3.30
CA LEU A 303 18.73 -1.01 4.04
C LEU A 303 17.71 -0.03 3.44
N LEU A 304 16.77 0.43 4.25
CA LEU A 304 15.73 1.39 3.84
C LEU A 304 16.22 2.83 3.99
N GLY A 305 17.16 3.07 4.89
CA GLY A 305 17.59 4.42 5.23
C GLY A 305 18.32 4.52 6.55
N VAL A 306 18.39 5.73 7.09
CA VAL A 306 19.01 6.06 8.39
C VAL A 306 18.04 6.89 9.21
N MET A 307 17.95 6.56 10.50
CA MET A 307 17.24 7.35 11.50
C MET A 307 18.27 8.08 12.37
N GLN A 308 18.07 9.38 12.56
CA GLN A 308 18.94 10.26 13.31
C GLN A 308 18.16 11.02 14.38
N VAL A 309 18.78 11.14 15.54
CA VAL A 309 18.40 12.05 16.61
C VAL A 309 19.63 12.81 17.06
N ASP A 310 19.55 14.13 17.19
CA ASP A 310 20.69 14.93 17.63
C ASP A 310 20.34 16.01 18.67
N THR A 311 21.39 16.49 19.34
CA THR A 311 21.36 17.64 20.24
C THR A 311 22.15 18.80 19.64
N ARG A 312 21.50 19.95 19.48
CA ARG A 312 22.10 21.18 18.95
C ARG A 312 22.15 22.25 20.03
N GLY A 313 23.31 22.83 20.28
CA GLY A 313 23.51 23.92 21.26
C GLY A 313 23.37 23.58 22.76
N LEU A 314 22.67 22.50 23.14
CA LEU A 314 22.50 22.04 24.52
C LEU A 314 23.56 20.96 24.88
N GLY A 315 24.24 21.13 26.02
CA GLY A 315 25.34 20.26 26.47
C GLY A 315 24.95 18.86 26.98
N SER A 316 23.74 18.38 26.66
CA SER A 316 23.28 17.03 27.04
C SER A 316 23.82 15.99 26.06
N LEU A 317 24.48 14.96 26.61
CA LEU A 317 25.08 13.86 25.87
C LEU A 317 24.17 12.62 25.89
N PHE A 318 24.28 11.80 24.85
CA PHE A 318 23.67 10.47 24.81
C PHE A 318 24.63 9.42 25.37
N SER A 319 24.08 8.43 26.07
CA SER A 319 24.81 7.28 26.60
C SER A 319 24.83 6.10 25.62
N LYS A 320 25.63 5.07 25.92
CA LYS A 320 25.60 3.80 25.17
C LYS A 320 24.26 3.06 25.34
N GLN A 321 23.59 3.24 26.49
CA GLN A 321 22.24 2.68 26.70
C GLN A 321 21.21 3.37 25.80
N ASP A 322 21.35 4.68 25.59
CA ASP A 322 20.51 5.43 24.63
C ASP A 322 20.72 4.92 23.20
N LEU A 323 21.97 4.67 22.80
CA LEU A 323 22.27 4.07 21.49
C LEU A 323 21.61 2.70 21.33
N ASN A 324 21.74 1.81 22.33
CA ASN A 324 21.10 0.49 22.28
C ASN A 324 19.58 0.59 22.16
N LEU A 325 18.94 1.44 22.97
CA LEU A 325 17.49 1.67 22.91
C LEU A 325 17.10 2.23 21.55
N PHE A 326 17.84 3.22 21.05
CA PHE A 326 17.60 3.85 19.75
C PHE A 326 17.71 2.86 18.59
N SER A 327 18.67 1.93 18.63
CA SER A 327 18.79 0.84 17.64
C SER A 327 17.56 -0.07 17.63
N VAL A 328 16.96 -0.35 18.79
CA VAL A 328 15.71 -1.16 18.85
C VAL A 328 14.53 -0.36 18.30
N PHE A 329 14.43 0.94 18.60
CA PHE A 329 13.45 1.83 17.96
C PHE A 329 13.61 1.81 16.44
N ALA A 330 14.83 2.02 15.94
CA ALA A 330 15.14 2.05 14.51
C ALA A 330 14.74 0.75 13.82
N SER A 331 14.98 -0.41 14.47
CA SER A 331 14.56 -1.71 13.93
C SER A 331 13.04 -1.82 13.80
N ASN A 332 12.27 -1.45 14.83
CA ASN A 332 10.80 -1.47 14.77
C ASN A 332 10.25 -0.49 13.72
N VAL A 333 10.86 0.70 13.63
CA VAL A 333 10.54 1.71 12.61
C VAL A 333 10.79 1.16 11.21
N ALA A 334 11.94 0.54 10.98
CA ALA A 334 12.29 -0.04 9.68
C ALA A 334 11.23 -1.05 9.22
N PHE A 335 10.82 -1.98 10.08
CA PHE A 335 9.77 -2.95 9.75
C PHE A 335 8.41 -2.29 9.47
N ALA A 336 8.03 -1.27 10.24
CA ALA A 336 6.76 -0.57 10.02
C ALA A 336 6.76 0.19 8.69
N LEU A 337 7.84 0.89 8.36
CA LEU A 337 8.01 1.61 7.09
C LEU A 337 8.03 0.65 5.89
N GLU A 338 8.78 -0.45 5.98
CA GLU A 338 8.83 -1.48 4.91
C GLU A 338 7.45 -2.09 4.68
N ARG A 339 6.72 -2.43 5.75
CA ARG A 339 5.36 -2.97 5.66
C ARG A 339 4.39 -1.97 5.04
N ALA A 340 4.42 -0.71 5.46
CA ALA A 340 3.56 0.34 4.91
C ALA A 340 3.84 0.54 3.42
N LYS A 341 5.12 0.62 3.02
CA LYS A 341 5.50 0.78 1.62
C LYS A 341 5.14 -0.43 0.77
N LEU A 342 5.35 -1.63 1.28
CA LEU A 342 4.93 -2.86 0.60
C LEU A 342 3.42 -2.90 0.40
N SER A 343 2.64 -2.51 1.43
CA SER A 343 1.18 -2.45 1.34
C SER A 343 0.71 -1.45 0.27
N GLU A 344 1.31 -0.25 0.24
CA GLU A 344 1.02 0.78 -0.76
C GLU A 344 1.35 0.28 -2.17
N ASN A 345 2.54 -0.30 -2.38
CA ASN A 345 2.96 -0.84 -3.67
C ASN A 345 2.03 -1.96 -4.15
N ILE A 346 1.52 -2.80 -3.24
CA ILE A 346 0.55 -3.85 -3.59
C ILE A 346 -0.76 -3.22 -4.10
N VAL A 347 -1.27 -2.20 -3.41
CA VAL A 347 -2.49 -1.49 -3.81
C VAL A 347 -2.29 -0.80 -5.17
N GLU A 348 -1.18 -0.08 -5.35
CA GLU A 348 -0.86 0.61 -6.60
C GLU A 348 -0.68 -0.35 -7.77
N MET A 349 0.01 -1.47 -7.56
CA MET A 349 0.19 -2.52 -8.56
C MET A 349 -1.16 -3.14 -8.94
N PHE A 350 -2.04 -3.37 -7.97
CA PHE A 350 -3.38 -3.90 -8.23
C PHE A 350 -4.23 -2.93 -9.05
N GLU A 351 -4.29 -1.65 -8.64
CA GLU A 351 -4.99 -0.59 -9.39
C GLU A 351 -4.47 -0.46 -10.82
N SER A 352 -3.15 -0.45 -10.99
CA SER A 352 -2.51 -0.37 -12.30
C SER A 352 -2.83 -1.59 -13.17
N PHE A 353 -2.92 -2.78 -12.58
CA PHE A 353 -3.31 -4.00 -13.29
C PHE A 353 -4.78 -3.98 -13.72
N VAL A 354 -5.69 -3.49 -12.86
CA VAL A 354 -7.10 -3.28 -13.21
C VAL A 354 -7.21 -2.29 -14.37
N ALA A 355 -6.57 -1.12 -14.26
CA ALA A 355 -6.59 -0.11 -15.30
C ALA A 355 -6.02 -0.63 -16.64
N ALA A 356 -4.90 -1.36 -16.60
CA ALA A 356 -4.32 -1.96 -17.81
C ALA A 356 -5.27 -3.01 -18.44
N SER A 357 -5.97 -3.78 -17.62
CA SER A 357 -6.92 -4.80 -18.07
C SER A 357 -8.13 -4.18 -18.77
N VAL A 358 -8.72 -3.15 -18.15
CA VAL A 358 -9.83 -2.37 -18.72
C VAL A 358 -9.42 -1.78 -20.08
N ASN A 359 -8.28 -1.09 -20.12
CA ASN A 359 -7.75 -0.51 -21.36
C ASN A 359 -7.53 -1.56 -22.46
N ALA A 360 -7.07 -2.77 -22.11
CA ALA A 360 -6.85 -3.84 -23.09
C ALA A 360 -8.15 -4.39 -23.67
N ILE A 361 -9.23 -4.45 -22.89
CA ILE A 361 -10.56 -4.89 -23.35
C ILE A 361 -11.18 -3.81 -24.23
N GLU A 362 -11.16 -2.55 -23.79
CA GLU A 362 -11.71 -1.42 -24.55
C GLU A 362 -10.95 -1.22 -25.88
N ALA A 363 -9.65 -1.54 -25.95
CA ALA A 363 -8.89 -1.50 -27.21
C ALA A 363 -9.45 -2.48 -28.29
N ARG A 364 -10.16 -3.54 -27.89
CA ARG A 364 -10.81 -4.47 -28.83
C ARG A 364 -12.17 -3.98 -29.31
N ASP A 365 -12.82 -3.11 -28.54
CA ASP A 365 -14.08 -2.48 -28.88
C ASP A 365 -13.92 -0.95 -28.81
N PRO A 366 -13.51 -0.30 -29.92
CA PRO A 366 -13.26 1.14 -29.95
C PRO A 366 -14.43 2.02 -29.51
N THR A 367 -15.65 1.45 -29.42
CA THR A 367 -16.87 2.12 -28.96
C THR A 367 -17.07 2.10 -27.45
N THR A 368 -16.10 1.56 -26.72
CA THR A 368 -16.10 1.45 -25.25
C THR A 368 -14.96 2.26 -24.62
N ALA A 369 -14.24 3.09 -25.37
CA ALA A 369 -13.12 3.86 -24.81
C ALA A 369 -13.58 4.78 -23.66
N GLY A 370 -13.02 4.54 -22.47
CA GLY A 370 -13.37 5.25 -21.23
C GLY A 370 -14.78 4.95 -20.72
N HIS A 371 -15.48 3.96 -21.27
CA HIS A 371 -16.83 3.55 -20.85
C HIS A 371 -16.80 3.03 -19.42
N SER A 372 -15.87 2.13 -19.11
CA SER A 372 -15.84 1.45 -17.81
C SER A 372 -15.60 2.45 -16.67
N GLU A 373 -14.74 3.45 -16.88
CA GLU A 373 -14.50 4.53 -15.92
C GLU A 373 -15.73 5.43 -15.74
N ARG A 374 -16.42 5.81 -16.83
CA ARG A 374 -17.66 6.61 -16.73
C ARG A 374 -18.75 5.86 -16.00
N VAL A 375 -18.96 4.58 -16.32
CA VAL A 375 -19.92 3.72 -15.63
C VAL A 375 -19.58 3.60 -14.16
N ALA A 376 -18.31 3.41 -13.80
CA ALA A 376 -17.86 3.37 -12.41
C ALA A 376 -18.17 4.69 -11.69
N ASP A 377 -17.86 5.83 -12.31
CA ASP A 377 -18.15 7.15 -11.74
C ASP A 377 -19.66 7.36 -11.56
N TYR A 378 -20.48 7.07 -12.57
CA TYR A 378 -21.95 7.23 -12.51
C TYR A 378 -22.56 6.33 -11.43
N THR A 379 -22.05 5.11 -11.31
CA THR A 379 -22.50 4.14 -10.29
C THR A 379 -22.15 4.64 -8.89
N LEU A 380 -20.95 5.18 -8.70
CA LEU A 380 -20.51 5.71 -7.40
C LEU A 380 -21.25 6.98 -7.00
N GLU A 381 -21.50 7.89 -7.94
CA GLU A 381 -22.32 9.09 -7.70
C GLU A 381 -23.75 8.69 -7.28
N LEU A 382 -24.33 7.67 -7.93
CA LEU A 382 -25.63 7.12 -7.53
C LEU A 382 -25.60 6.52 -6.12
N ALA A 383 -24.60 5.70 -5.81
CA ALA A 383 -24.47 5.09 -4.48
C ALA A 383 -24.29 6.15 -3.38
N GLN A 384 -23.48 7.19 -3.64
CA GLN A 384 -23.30 8.32 -2.71
C GLN A 384 -24.59 9.15 -2.56
N ALA A 385 -25.32 9.39 -3.65
CA ALA A 385 -26.59 10.09 -3.61
C ALA A 385 -27.65 9.33 -2.79
N VAL A 386 -27.63 8.00 -2.85
CA VAL A 386 -28.49 7.10 -2.06
C VAL A 386 -28.10 7.10 -0.58
N ASN A 387 -26.80 7.07 -0.26
CA ASN A 387 -26.32 7.17 1.13
C ASN A 387 -26.80 8.47 1.84
N GLY A 388 -27.11 9.52 1.08
CA GLY A 388 -27.66 10.78 1.58
C GLY A 388 -29.19 10.84 1.64
N ILE A 389 -29.91 9.73 1.50
CA ILE A 389 -31.37 9.67 1.57
C ILE A 389 -31.83 9.31 2.98
N GLU A 390 -32.60 10.20 3.62
CA GLU A 390 -33.10 10.00 4.99
C GLU A 390 -34.57 9.53 5.05
N VAL A 391 -35.29 9.56 3.92
CA VAL A 391 -36.74 9.30 3.84
C VAL A 391 -37.05 8.43 2.61
N GLY A 392 -38.04 7.54 2.70
CA GLY A 392 -38.46 6.65 1.61
C GLY A 392 -37.92 5.23 1.75
N SER A 393 -38.05 4.41 0.70
CA SER A 393 -37.62 3.01 0.67
C SER A 393 -36.10 2.86 0.62
N LEU A 394 -35.43 3.81 -0.04
CA LEU A 394 -33.98 3.80 -0.22
C LEU A 394 -33.18 4.15 1.06
N LYS A 395 -33.84 4.67 2.12
CA LYS A 395 -33.16 5.07 3.37
C LYS A 395 -32.43 3.91 4.07
N ASP A 396 -32.91 2.69 3.84
CA ASP A 396 -32.37 1.48 4.49
C ASP A 396 -31.13 0.96 3.75
N ILE A 397 -30.78 1.57 2.60
CA ILE A 397 -29.59 1.25 1.81
C ILE A 397 -28.51 2.25 2.18
N TYR A 398 -27.44 1.76 2.82
CA TYR A 398 -26.26 2.55 3.13
C TYR A 398 -24.99 1.75 2.85
N LEU A 399 -24.22 2.20 1.86
CA LEU A 399 -22.95 1.59 1.48
C LEU A 399 -21.80 2.19 2.27
N GLN A 400 -21.06 1.35 2.98
CA GLN A 400 -19.82 1.72 3.65
C GLN A 400 -18.71 2.04 2.64
N ARG A 401 -17.63 2.68 3.12
CA ARG A 401 -16.47 3.00 2.25
C ARG A 401 -15.86 1.78 1.56
N SER A 402 -15.82 0.63 2.23
CA SER A 402 -15.36 -0.63 1.64
C SER A 402 -16.29 -1.11 0.53
N GLU A 403 -17.62 -1.06 0.74
CA GLU A 403 -18.62 -1.46 -0.25
C GLU A 403 -18.65 -0.52 -1.46
N LEU A 404 -18.39 0.78 -1.27
CA LEU A 404 -18.21 1.72 -2.38
C LEU A 404 -16.95 1.38 -3.19
N LYS A 405 -15.85 1.01 -2.52
CA LYS A 405 -14.62 0.55 -3.20
C LYS A 405 -14.86 -0.74 -3.99
N GLU A 406 -15.58 -1.69 -3.40
CA GLU A 406 -16.00 -2.94 -4.04
C GLU A 406 -16.84 -2.67 -5.29
N LEU A 407 -17.85 -1.79 -5.17
CA LEU A 407 -18.70 -1.36 -6.28
C LEU A 407 -17.91 -0.68 -7.39
N ARG A 408 -16.91 0.14 -7.06
CA ARG A 408 -16.03 0.78 -8.05
C ARG A 408 -15.32 -0.27 -8.90
N TYR A 409 -14.65 -1.25 -8.29
CA TYR A 409 -13.94 -2.27 -9.08
C TYR A 409 -14.89 -3.17 -9.85
N ALA A 410 -16.04 -3.52 -9.27
CA ALA A 410 -17.05 -4.27 -9.99
C ALA A 410 -17.53 -3.53 -11.24
N ALA A 411 -17.75 -2.21 -11.14
CA ALA A 411 -18.11 -1.38 -12.27
C ALA A 411 -16.97 -1.24 -13.28
N LEU A 412 -15.71 -1.12 -12.87
CA LEU A 412 -14.57 -1.10 -13.81
C LEU A 412 -14.41 -2.43 -14.56
N LEU A 413 -14.71 -3.56 -13.92
CA LEU A 413 -14.45 -4.91 -14.43
C LEU A 413 -15.71 -5.60 -14.98
N HIS A 414 -16.87 -4.93 -15.01
CA HIS A 414 -18.16 -5.54 -15.39
C HIS A 414 -18.10 -6.22 -16.77
N ASP A 415 -17.35 -5.62 -17.69
CA ASP A 415 -17.17 -6.05 -19.07
C ASP A 415 -15.95 -6.95 -19.31
N PHE A 416 -15.26 -7.41 -18.25
CA PHE A 416 -14.02 -8.17 -18.38
C PHE A 416 -14.15 -9.42 -19.28
N GLY A 417 -15.30 -10.09 -19.23
CA GLY A 417 -15.64 -11.26 -20.02
C GLY A 417 -15.76 -11.02 -21.53
N LYS A 418 -15.83 -9.77 -22.00
CA LYS A 418 -15.81 -9.45 -23.44
C LYS A 418 -14.55 -9.96 -24.13
N ILE A 419 -13.47 -10.22 -23.37
CA ILE A 419 -12.25 -10.86 -23.90
C ILE A 419 -12.52 -12.21 -24.58
N ALA A 420 -13.57 -12.93 -24.17
CA ALA A 420 -13.88 -14.24 -24.73
C ALA A 420 -14.88 -14.17 -25.90
N VAL A 421 -15.51 -13.03 -26.13
CA VAL A 421 -16.45 -12.85 -27.26
C VAL A 421 -15.65 -12.81 -28.56
N ARG A 422 -16.15 -13.52 -29.58
CA ARG A 422 -15.53 -13.56 -30.91
C ARG A 422 -15.47 -12.17 -31.52
N GLU A 423 -14.34 -11.81 -32.14
CA GLU A 423 -14.16 -10.49 -32.77
C GLU A 423 -15.20 -10.22 -33.86
N SER A 424 -15.59 -11.25 -34.63
CA SER A 424 -16.62 -11.14 -35.66
C SER A 424 -18.01 -10.80 -35.12
N VAL A 425 -18.27 -11.08 -33.84
CA VAL A 425 -19.52 -10.75 -33.14
C VAL A 425 -19.39 -9.37 -32.48
N LEU A 426 -18.29 -9.15 -31.76
CA LEU A 426 -18.02 -7.90 -31.03
C LEU A 426 -18.02 -6.68 -31.96
N ARG A 427 -17.42 -6.80 -33.15
CA ARG A 427 -17.28 -5.71 -34.12
C ARG A 427 -18.37 -5.71 -35.21
N LYS A 428 -19.45 -6.49 -35.05
CA LYS A 428 -20.48 -6.67 -36.09
C LYS A 428 -21.37 -5.44 -36.25
N GLY A 429 -20.92 -4.53 -37.12
CA GLY A 429 -21.61 -3.26 -37.40
C GLY A 429 -22.77 -3.30 -38.40
N LYS A 430 -22.86 -4.37 -39.21
CA LYS A 430 -23.92 -4.59 -40.21
C LYS A 430 -24.49 -6.00 -40.03
N ARG A 431 -25.73 -6.24 -40.47
CA ARG A 431 -26.34 -7.58 -40.47
C ARG A 431 -25.48 -8.60 -41.19
N LEU A 432 -24.88 -8.16 -42.30
CA LEU A 432 -23.98 -8.95 -43.11
C LEU A 432 -22.63 -8.22 -43.24
N PRO A 433 -21.50 -8.89 -42.96
CA PRO A 433 -20.17 -8.33 -43.20
C PRO A 433 -19.95 -8.00 -44.69
N GLU A 434 -19.08 -7.03 -44.96
CA GLU A 434 -18.77 -6.59 -46.34
C GLU A 434 -18.25 -7.74 -47.20
N LEU A 435 -17.41 -8.60 -46.65
CA LEU A 435 -16.93 -9.81 -47.33
C LEU A 435 -18.07 -10.72 -47.82
N HIS A 436 -19.16 -10.86 -47.06
CA HIS A 436 -20.31 -11.68 -47.46
C HIS A 436 -21.11 -11.01 -48.57
N LEU A 437 -21.25 -9.68 -48.54
CA LEU A 437 -21.89 -8.92 -49.62
C LEU A 437 -21.09 -9.04 -50.93
N ASP A 438 -19.76 -9.01 -50.85
CA ASP A 438 -18.89 -9.22 -52.00
C ASP A 438 -19.03 -10.64 -52.59
N LEU A 439 -19.17 -11.66 -51.72
CA LEU A 439 -19.45 -13.04 -52.16
C LEU A 439 -20.81 -13.15 -52.87
N ILE A 440 -21.84 -12.45 -52.40
CA ILE A 440 -23.13 -12.35 -53.09
C ILE A 440 -22.94 -11.67 -54.46
N GLY A 441 -22.15 -10.59 -54.51
CA GLY A 441 -21.80 -9.91 -55.76
C GLY A 441 -21.13 -10.84 -56.78
N GLN A 442 -20.10 -11.58 -56.37
CA GLN A 442 -19.44 -12.58 -57.23
C GLN A 442 -20.41 -13.68 -57.69
N ARG A 443 -21.35 -14.08 -56.83
CA ARG A 443 -22.38 -15.05 -57.18
C ARG A 443 -23.34 -14.47 -58.21
N PHE A 444 -23.73 -13.20 -58.10
CA PHE A 444 -24.58 -12.52 -59.07
C PHE A 444 -23.88 -12.36 -60.42
N GLU A 445 -22.57 -12.05 -60.44
CA GLU A 445 -21.78 -12.07 -61.68
C GLU A 445 -21.75 -13.45 -62.34
N THR A 446 -21.62 -14.51 -61.53
CA THR A 446 -21.69 -15.89 -62.02
C THR A 446 -23.07 -16.19 -62.62
N ILE A 447 -24.14 -15.74 -61.97
CA ILE A 447 -25.53 -15.90 -62.45
C ILE A 447 -25.71 -15.16 -63.79
N LYS A 448 -25.22 -13.92 -63.91
CA LYS A 448 -25.25 -13.15 -65.17
C LYS A 448 -24.54 -13.91 -66.30
N ALA A 449 -23.32 -14.39 -66.06
CA ALA A 449 -22.56 -15.14 -67.06
C ALA A 449 -23.26 -16.43 -67.51
N LEU A 450 -23.82 -17.20 -66.56
CA LEU A 450 -24.55 -18.43 -66.86
C LEU A 450 -25.85 -18.16 -67.62
N GLU A 451 -26.55 -17.08 -67.27
CA GLU A 451 -27.78 -16.69 -67.96
C GLU A 451 -27.50 -16.25 -69.40
N TYR A 452 -26.44 -15.47 -69.64
CA TYR A 452 -26.01 -15.12 -71.00
C TYR A 452 -25.72 -16.38 -71.83
N GLN A 453 -24.95 -17.32 -71.26
CA GLN A 453 -24.65 -18.59 -71.90
C GLN A 453 -25.92 -19.41 -72.19
N ARG A 454 -26.89 -19.41 -71.27
CA ARG A 454 -28.19 -20.08 -71.44
C ARG A 454 -29.00 -19.45 -72.57
N MET A 455 -29.08 -18.13 -72.64
CA MET A 455 -29.78 -17.40 -73.69
C MET A 455 -29.17 -17.67 -75.07
N ILE A 456 -27.84 -17.61 -75.18
CA ILE A 456 -27.11 -17.90 -76.43
C ILE A 456 -27.31 -19.36 -76.85
N ARG A 457 -27.12 -20.34 -75.95
CA ARG A 457 -27.35 -21.76 -76.24
C ARG A 457 -28.79 -22.05 -76.63
N GLY A 458 -29.76 -21.43 -75.95
CA GLY A 458 -31.18 -21.56 -76.27
C GLY A 458 -31.51 -21.02 -77.66
N HIS A 459 -30.80 -20.00 -78.13
CA HIS A 459 -30.96 -19.49 -79.49
C HIS A 459 -30.36 -20.42 -80.55
N PHE A 460 -29.11 -20.85 -80.37
CA PHE A 460 -28.43 -21.65 -81.38
C PHE A 460 -28.92 -23.10 -81.40
N GLY A 461 -29.39 -23.68 -80.29
CA GLY A 461 -29.90 -25.05 -80.26
C GLY A 461 -28.96 -26.02 -80.99
N ASN A 462 -29.47 -26.68 -82.05
CA ASN A 462 -28.67 -27.46 -83.01
C ASN A 462 -28.40 -26.72 -84.34
N SER A 463 -28.92 -25.51 -84.51
CA SER A 463 -28.74 -24.69 -85.71
C SER A 463 -27.38 -23.99 -85.71
N ARG A 464 -26.73 -23.95 -86.87
CA ARG A 464 -25.45 -23.24 -87.08
C ARG A 464 -25.63 -21.94 -87.87
N GLU A 465 -26.87 -21.52 -88.11
CA GLU A 465 -27.13 -20.27 -88.83
C GLU A 465 -26.78 -19.06 -87.96
N PRO A 466 -26.11 -18.03 -88.54
CA PRO A 466 -25.78 -16.82 -87.80
C PRO A 466 -27.04 -16.07 -87.36
N MET A 467 -27.03 -15.57 -86.12
CA MET A 467 -28.16 -14.83 -85.55
C MET A 467 -28.39 -13.52 -86.34
N PRO A 468 -29.63 -13.23 -86.78
CA PRO A 468 -29.95 -11.95 -87.41
C PRO A 468 -29.66 -10.77 -86.45
N PRO A 469 -29.14 -9.63 -86.94
CA PRO A 469 -28.81 -8.47 -86.09
C PRO A 469 -29.97 -7.99 -85.20
N THR A 470 -31.20 -8.03 -85.72
CA THR A 470 -32.41 -7.65 -84.96
C THR A 470 -32.69 -8.58 -83.78
N LYS A 471 -32.48 -9.89 -83.93
CA LYS A 471 -32.63 -10.85 -82.83
C LYS A 471 -31.47 -10.75 -81.82
N PHE A 472 -30.27 -10.43 -82.30
CA PHE A 472 -29.11 -10.19 -81.45
C PHE A 472 -29.31 -8.98 -80.54
N HIS A 473 -29.73 -7.84 -81.10
CA HIS A 473 -30.04 -6.65 -80.30
C HIS A 473 -31.18 -6.91 -79.29
N GLN A 474 -32.19 -7.72 -79.64
CA GLN A 474 -33.25 -8.10 -78.71
C GLN A 474 -32.76 -8.99 -77.57
N LEU A 475 -31.83 -9.91 -77.84
CA LEU A 475 -31.20 -10.76 -76.83
C LEU A 475 -30.31 -9.92 -75.92
N GLU A 476 -29.47 -9.04 -76.47
CA GLU A 476 -28.63 -8.13 -75.69
C GLU A 476 -29.48 -7.21 -74.80
N ALA A 477 -30.57 -6.64 -75.31
CA ALA A 477 -31.46 -5.80 -74.51
C ALA A 477 -32.12 -6.57 -73.36
N ARG A 478 -32.51 -7.83 -73.59
CA ARG A 478 -33.05 -8.71 -72.54
C ARG A 478 -32.01 -9.07 -71.50
N TYR A 479 -30.79 -9.38 -71.94
CA TYR A 479 -29.67 -9.69 -71.04
C TYR A 479 -29.29 -8.47 -70.20
N GLN A 480 -29.20 -7.29 -70.81
CA GLN A 480 -28.90 -6.05 -70.10
C GLN A 480 -29.96 -5.76 -69.03
N SER A 481 -31.26 -5.90 -69.36
CA SER A 481 -32.33 -5.74 -68.38
C SER A 481 -32.24 -6.72 -67.21
N PHE A 482 -31.75 -7.94 -67.44
CA PHE A 482 -31.52 -8.92 -66.37
C PHE A 482 -30.32 -8.54 -65.49
N CYS A 483 -29.22 -8.06 -66.10
CA CYS A 483 -28.08 -7.53 -65.36
C CYS A 483 -28.50 -6.35 -64.47
N ASP A 484 -29.25 -5.39 -65.03
CA ASP A 484 -29.73 -4.21 -64.31
C ASP A 484 -30.63 -4.61 -63.12
N GLU A 485 -31.49 -5.64 -63.27
CA GLU A 485 -32.30 -6.19 -62.17
C GLU A 485 -31.41 -6.74 -61.04
N LEU A 486 -30.39 -7.52 -61.37
CA LEU A 486 -29.48 -8.10 -60.38
C LEU A 486 -28.60 -7.04 -59.71
N ASP A 487 -28.12 -6.05 -60.45
CA ASP A 487 -27.35 -4.93 -59.91
C ASP A 487 -28.20 -4.07 -58.97
N GLY A 488 -29.44 -3.78 -59.37
CA GLY A 488 -30.41 -3.12 -58.49
C GLY A 488 -30.72 -3.94 -57.24
N THR A 489 -30.79 -5.26 -57.35
CA THR A 489 -30.99 -6.16 -56.21
C THR A 489 -29.79 -6.17 -55.27
N LEU A 490 -28.57 -6.23 -55.80
CA LEU A 490 -27.35 -6.21 -55.01
C LEU A 490 -27.21 -4.88 -54.24
N ASN A 491 -27.41 -3.75 -54.91
CA ASN A 491 -27.37 -2.43 -54.28
C ASN A 491 -28.41 -2.33 -53.14
N TRP A 492 -29.61 -2.84 -53.36
CA TRP A 492 -30.64 -2.91 -52.32
C TRP A 492 -30.23 -3.81 -51.14
N LEU A 493 -29.52 -4.91 -51.37
CA LEU A 493 -28.98 -5.75 -50.29
C LEU A 493 -27.94 -5.01 -49.44
N TYR A 494 -27.09 -4.17 -50.04
CA TYR A 494 -26.17 -3.31 -49.28
C TYR A 494 -26.93 -2.35 -48.36
N GLU A 495 -28.06 -1.77 -48.82
CA GLU A 495 -28.92 -0.92 -47.99
C GLU A 495 -29.58 -1.70 -46.84
N VAL A 496 -30.12 -2.89 -47.13
CA VAL A 496 -30.74 -3.78 -46.13
C VAL A 496 -29.74 -4.19 -45.05
N ALA A 497 -28.51 -4.53 -45.45
CA ALA A 497 -27.46 -4.94 -44.51
C ALA A 497 -27.04 -3.81 -43.54
N ALA A 498 -27.14 -2.55 -43.98
CA ALA A 498 -26.76 -1.38 -43.20
C ALA A 498 -27.91 -0.74 -42.39
N ALA A 499 -29.17 -1.12 -42.64
CA ALA A 499 -30.31 -0.50 -41.98
C ALA A 499 -30.33 -0.78 -40.46
N PRO A 500 -30.68 0.16 -39.57
CA PRO A 500 -30.79 -0.13 -38.14
C PRO A 500 -32.05 -0.96 -37.81
N PHE A 501 -33.11 -0.81 -38.61
CA PHE A 501 -34.39 -1.48 -38.46
C PHE A 501 -34.92 -1.92 -39.82
N LEU A 502 -35.58 -3.07 -39.87
CA LEU A 502 -36.12 -3.65 -41.08
C LEU A 502 -37.64 -3.80 -41.00
N GLU A 503 -38.33 -3.32 -42.03
CA GLU A 503 -39.77 -3.44 -42.19
C GLU A 503 -40.14 -4.83 -42.74
N ASP A 504 -41.34 -5.32 -42.42
CA ASP A 504 -41.78 -6.67 -42.78
C ASP A 504 -41.81 -6.89 -44.31
N GLU A 505 -42.09 -5.85 -45.10
CA GLU A 505 -42.04 -5.91 -46.57
C GLU A 505 -40.63 -6.21 -47.10
N LYS A 506 -39.60 -5.64 -46.46
CA LYS A 506 -38.20 -5.88 -46.85
C LYS A 506 -37.76 -7.30 -46.46
N ILE A 507 -38.19 -7.78 -45.31
CA ILE A 507 -37.96 -9.17 -44.85
C ILE A 507 -38.54 -10.15 -45.87
N GLU A 508 -39.82 -9.98 -46.22
CA GLU A 508 -40.50 -10.85 -47.20
C GLU A 508 -39.80 -10.83 -48.57
N ARG A 509 -39.27 -9.67 -48.98
CA ARG A 509 -38.49 -9.56 -50.22
C ARG A 509 -37.16 -10.32 -50.16
N VAL A 510 -36.46 -10.32 -49.03
CA VAL A 510 -35.25 -11.13 -48.83
C VAL A 510 -35.61 -12.62 -48.88
N GLU A 511 -36.68 -13.03 -48.21
CA GLU A 511 -37.14 -14.43 -48.20
C GLU A 511 -37.48 -14.92 -49.61
N LYS A 512 -38.24 -14.12 -50.39
CA LYS A 512 -38.54 -14.38 -51.80
C LYS A 512 -37.29 -14.48 -52.68
N LEU A 513 -36.25 -13.70 -52.38
CA LEU A 513 -34.97 -13.80 -53.08
C LEU A 513 -34.22 -15.08 -52.70
N GLY A 514 -34.33 -15.52 -51.44
CA GLY A 514 -33.81 -16.79 -50.94
C GLY A 514 -34.43 -18.02 -51.61
N GLU A 515 -35.66 -17.92 -52.13
CA GLU A 515 -36.32 -18.96 -52.91
C GLU A 515 -35.82 -19.06 -54.37
N ARG A 516 -34.96 -18.12 -54.83
CA ARG A 516 -34.39 -18.18 -56.19
C ARG A 516 -33.15 -19.06 -56.22
N PHE A 517 -32.97 -19.76 -57.34
CA PHE A 517 -31.84 -20.67 -57.55
C PHE A 517 -31.32 -20.57 -58.98
N PHE A 518 -30.02 -20.80 -59.15
CA PHE A 518 -29.40 -20.99 -60.46
C PHE A 518 -28.83 -22.41 -60.57
N LEU A 519 -28.60 -22.85 -61.81
CA LEU A 519 -27.97 -24.13 -62.10
C LEU A 519 -26.51 -23.89 -62.46
N SER A 520 -25.60 -24.61 -61.81
CA SER A 520 -24.19 -24.61 -62.18
C SER A 520 -23.97 -25.33 -63.52
N PRO A 521 -22.79 -25.20 -64.14
CA PRO A 521 -22.47 -25.91 -65.39
C PRO A 521 -22.62 -27.44 -65.32
N CYS A 522 -22.52 -28.05 -64.13
CA CYS A 522 -22.74 -29.48 -63.92
C CYS A 522 -24.22 -29.85 -63.62
N GLY A 523 -25.13 -28.88 -63.66
CA GLY A 523 -26.56 -29.08 -63.43
C GLY A 523 -26.98 -29.11 -61.95
N GLN A 524 -26.08 -28.79 -61.03
CA GLN A 524 -26.40 -28.70 -59.61
C GLN A 524 -27.13 -27.38 -59.30
N ARG A 525 -28.15 -27.45 -58.44
CA ARG A 525 -28.95 -26.30 -58.00
C ARG A 525 -28.23 -25.58 -56.85
N HIS A 526 -28.02 -24.27 -57.00
CA HIS A 526 -27.44 -23.39 -55.99
C HIS A 526 -28.36 -22.21 -55.73
N PRO A 527 -28.56 -21.79 -54.47
CA PRO A 527 -29.43 -20.68 -54.15
C PRO A 527 -28.79 -19.34 -54.51
N TYR A 528 -29.63 -18.31 -54.69
CA TYR A 528 -29.14 -16.94 -54.86
C TYR A 528 -28.54 -16.40 -53.56
N LEU A 529 -29.16 -16.73 -52.42
CA LEU A 529 -28.68 -16.42 -51.08
C LEU A 529 -28.58 -17.69 -50.24
N THR A 530 -27.56 -17.83 -49.42
CA THR A 530 -27.44 -18.96 -48.49
C THR A 530 -28.43 -18.82 -47.32
N ALA A 531 -28.70 -19.91 -46.62
CA ALA A 531 -29.57 -19.88 -45.43
C ALA A 531 -29.07 -18.90 -44.36
N GLU A 532 -27.76 -18.87 -44.12
CA GLU A 532 -27.11 -17.96 -43.18
C GLU A 532 -27.20 -16.49 -43.64
N GLU A 533 -27.07 -16.21 -44.93
CA GLU A 533 -27.24 -14.85 -45.48
C GLU A 533 -28.68 -14.37 -45.29
N ILE A 534 -29.67 -15.23 -45.52
CA ILE A 534 -31.10 -14.93 -45.33
C ILE A 534 -31.39 -14.67 -43.85
N GLU A 535 -30.93 -15.55 -42.95
CA GLU A 535 -31.10 -15.40 -41.50
C GLU A 535 -30.57 -14.04 -41.03
N ASN A 536 -29.35 -13.69 -41.42
CA ASN A 536 -28.75 -12.42 -41.05
C ASN A 536 -29.48 -11.21 -41.68
N LEU A 537 -29.83 -11.27 -42.97
CA LEU A 537 -30.51 -10.16 -43.66
C LEU A 537 -31.96 -9.94 -43.21
N THR A 538 -32.57 -10.91 -42.52
CA THR A 538 -33.95 -10.83 -42.01
C THR A 538 -34.06 -10.41 -40.55
N ILE A 539 -32.93 -10.13 -39.87
CA ILE A 539 -32.91 -9.62 -38.49
C ILE A 539 -33.70 -8.31 -38.39
N LYS A 540 -34.84 -8.30 -37.70
CA LYS A 540 -35.74 -7.14 -37.64
C LYS A 540 -35.12 -5.92 -36.95
N LYS A 541 -34.41 -6.12 -35.84
CA LYS A 541 -33.78 -5.06 -35.03
C LYS A 541 -32.36 -5.46 -34.63
N GLY A 542 -31.41 -4.56 -34.83
CA GLY A 542 -29.99 -4.83 -34.57
C GLY A 542 -29.33 -5.63 -35.70
N THR A 543 -28.14 -6.17 -35.41
CA THR A 543 -27.25 -6.81 -36.39
C THR A 543 -26.92 -8.26 -36.05
N LEU A 544 -27.14 -8.68 -34.80
CA LEU A 544 -26.78 -10.00 -34.30
C LEU A 544 -27.94 -10.99 -34.45
N ASN A 545 -27.66 -12.19 -34.92
CA ASN A 545 -28.59 -13.32 -34.86
C ASN A 545 -28.60 -13.96 -33.46
N GLU A 546 -29.42 -14.99 -33.24
CA GLU A 546 -29.59 -15.59 -31.89
C GLU A 546 -28.29 -16.21 -31.37
N GLN A 547 -27.55 -16.93 -32.21
CA GLN A 547 -26.30 -17.58 -31.82
C GLN A 547 -25.21 -16.54 -31.47
N GLU A 548 -25.17 -15.43 -32.18
CA GLU A 548 -24.29 -14.30 -31.88
C GLU A 548 -24.70 -13.57 -30.60
N TRP A 549 -26.01 -13.45 -30.34
CA TRP A 549 -26.54 -12.92 -29.09
C TRP A 549 -26.22 -13.81 -27.89
N GLU A 550 -26.23 -15.13 -28.04
CA GLU A 550 -25.75 -16.05 -27.00
C GLU A 550 -24.26 -15.84 -26.69
N ASP A 551 -23.41 -15.70 -27.71
CA ASP A 551 -21.98 -15.42 -27.53
C ASP A 551 -21.77 -14.05 -26.87
N MET A 552 -22.53 -13.03 -27.28
CA MET A 552 -22.49 -11.71 -26.66
C MET A 552 -22.92 -11.76 -25.19
N ARG A 553 -24.09 -12.34 -24.86
CA ARG A 553 -24.59 -12.44 -23.48
C ARG A 553 -23.66 -13.23 -22.56
N SER A 554 -22.90 -14.16 -23.11
CA SER A 554 -21.94 -14.97 -22.34
C SER A 554 -20.85 -14.13 -21.66
N HIS A 555 -20.59 -12.89 -22.08
CA HIS A 555 -19.57 -12.05 -21.45
C HIS A 555 -19.87 -11.80 -19.97
N ALA A 556 -21.14 -11.63 -19.58
CA ALA A 556 -21.51 -11.37 -18.20
C ALA A 556 -21.13 -12.54 -17.28
N GLN A 557 -21.50 -13.76 -17.67
CA GLN A 557 -21.10 -14.97 -16.94
C GLN A 557 -19.57 -15.15 -16.96
N ARG A 558 -18.92 -14.89 -18.10
CA ARG A 558 -17.46 -15.03 -18.21
C ARG A 558 -16.71 -13.98 -17.37
N SER A 559 -17.25 -12.77 -17.22
CA SER A 559 -16.72 -11.75 -16.30
C SER A 559 -16.68 -12.33 -14.89
N GLN A 560 -17.81 -12.87 -14.43
CA GLN A 560 -17.88 -13.54 -13.12
C GLN A 560 -16.86 -14.69 -13.01
N ASP A 561 -16.87 -15.64 -13.94
CA ASP A 561 -16.00 -16.83 -13.93
C ASP A 561 -14.51 -16.48 -13.89
N TYR A 562 -14.11 -15.41 -14.59
CA TYR A 562 -12.71 -14.96 -14.61
C TYR A 562 -12.33 -14.21 -13.34
N LEU A 563 -13.22 -13.34 -12.85
CA LEU A 563 -12.98 -12.57 -11.63
C LEU A 563 -12.99 -13.47 -10.39
N GLU A 564 -13.79 -14.55 -10.35
CA GLU A 564 -13.80 -15.54 -9.25
C GLU A 564 -12.46 -16.27 -9.06
N ARG A 565 -11.58 -16.26 -10.07
CA ARG A 565 -10.24 -16.86 -9.96
C ARG A 565 -9.24 -15.99 -9.21
N ILE A 566 -9.56 -14.70 -9.03
CA ILE A 566 -8.72 -13.77 -8.30
C ILE A 566 -8.98 -13.99 -6.80
N PRO A 567 -7.93 -14.13 -5.97
CA PRO A 567 -8.09 -14.28 -4.53
C PRO A 567 -8.41 -12.92 -3.90
N TRP A 568 -9.68 -12.50 -4.01
CA TRP A 568 -10.17 -11.26 -3.42
C TRP A 568 -10.02 -11.27 -1.90
N GLY A 569 -9.61 -10.13 -1.34
CA GLY A 569 -9.72 -9.90 0.10
C GLY A 569 -11.18 -9.77 0.53
N ASP A 570 -11.45 -9.86 1.83
CA ASP A 570 -12.81 -9.80 2.39
C ASP A 570 -13.60 -8.54 2.00
N GLU A 571 -12.89 -7.43 1.76
CA GLU A 571 -13.47 -6.14 1.34
C GLU A 571 -13.95 -6.10 -0.12
N LEU A 572 -13.48 -7.03 -0.97
CA LEU A 572 -13.71 -7.02 -2.43
C LEU A 572 -14.35 -8.31 -2.96
N LYS A 573 -14.83 -9.17 -2.06
CA LYS A 573 -15.29 -10.53 -2.37
C LYS A 573 -16.50 -10.60 -3.30
N GLN A 574 -17.34 -9.56 -3.35
CA GLN A 574 -18.54 -9.49 -4.19
C GLN A 574 -18.25 -8.88 -5.57
N VAL A 575 -17.02 -8.42 -5.86
CA VAL A 575 -16.67 -7.89 -7.19
C VAL A 575 -17.11 -8.84 -8.32
N PRO A 576 -16.86 -10.16 -8.27
CA PRO A 576 -17.28 -11.06 -9.35
C PRO A 576 -18.80 -11.14 -9.53
N CYS A 577 -19.57 -11.19 -8.44
CA CYS A 577 -21.03 -11.33 -8.54
C CYS A 577 -21.70 -10.03 -9.00
N ILE A 578 -21.22 -8.86 -8.52
CA ILE A 578 -21.72 -7.56 -8.96
C ILE A 578 -21.41 -7.35 -10.45
N ALA A 579 -20.14 -7.59 -10.84
CA ALA A 579 -19.70 -7.50 -12.23
C ALA A 579 -20.44 -8.49 -13.14
N GLY A 580 -20.72 -9.71 -12.68
CA GLY A 580 -21.42 -10.73 -13.46
C GLY A 580 -22.91 -10.46 -13.66
N ALA A 581 -23.56 -9.83 -12.69
CA ALA A 581 -25.01 -9.63 -12.67
C ALA A 581 -25.47 -8.28 -13.24
N HIS A 582 -24.58 -7.43 -13.76
CA HIS A 582 -24.91 -6.07 -14.21
C HIS A 582 -25.97 -5.99 -15.34
N HIS A 583 -26.30 -7.11 -15.99
CA HIS A 583 -27.38 -7.21 -16.98
C HIS A 583 -28.66 -7.88 -16.48
N GLU A 584 -28.72 -8.20 -15.18
CA GLU A 584 -29.93 -8.68 -14.53
C GLU A 584 -31.00 -7.58 -14.46
N LYS A 585 -32.27 -7.99 -14.48
CA LYS A 585 -33.42 -7.08 -14.50
C LYS A 585 -34.44 -7.52 -13.48
N LEU A 586 -35.13 -6.56 -12.86
CA LEU A 586 -36.06 -6.83 -11.77
C LEU A 586 -37.27 -7.72 -12.17
N ASP A 587 -37.55 -7.85 -13.47
CA ASP A 587 -38.61 -8.69 -14.02
C ASP A 587 -38.15 -10.11 -14.41
N GLY A 588 -36.91 -10.48 -14.10
CA GLY A 588 -36.32 -11.78 -14.46
C GLY A 588 -35.95 -11.92 -15.94
N SER A 589 -36.15 -10.89 -16.76
CA SER A 589 -35.80 -10.91 -18.19
C SER A 589 -34.31 -10.66 -18.48
N GLY A 590 -33.53 -10.44 -17.42
CA GLY A 590 -32.09 -10.22 -17.47
C GLY A 590 -31.28 -11.50 -17.71
N TYR A 591 -29.97 -11.36 -17.68
CA TYR A 591 -29.00 -12.46 -17.84
C TYR A 591 -27.75 -12.14 -17.00
N PRO A 592 -26.91 -13.14 -16.64
CA PRO A 592 -26.90 -14.54 -17.10
C PRO A 592 -27.82 -15.52 -16.36
N GLN A 593 -28.27 -15.21 -15.14
CA GLN A 593 -29.00 -16.12 -14.25
C GLN A 593 -30.52 -15.91 -14.31
N GLY A 594 -30.98 -14.72 -14.73
CA GLY A 594 -32.41 -14.41 -14.80
C GLY A 594 -33.01 -14.19 -13.41
N LEU A 595 -32.31 -13.40 -12.59
CA LEU A 595 -32.64 -13.17 -11.19
C LEU A 595 -33.91 -12.31 -11.06
N ASP A 596 -34.73 -12.63 -10.06
CA ASP A 596 -35.88 -11.82 -9.71
C ASP A 596 -35.46 -10.61 -8.84
N ALA A 597 -36.34 -9.61 -8.71
CA ALA A 597 -36.06 -8.38 -7.97
C ALA A 597 -35.45 -8.61 -6.58
N ASP A 598 -35.98 -9.57 -5.79
CA ASP A 598 -35.53 -9.83 -4.41
C ASP A 598 -34.12 -10.43 -4.33
N GLU A 599 -33.60 -10.99 -5.42
CA GLU A 599 -32.27 -11.60 -5.51
C GLU A 599 -31.19 -10.59 -5.95
N ILE A 600 -31.61 -9.50 -6.60
CA ILE A 600 -30.70 -8.48 -7.14
C ILE A 600 -30.39 -7.44 -6.07
N ILE A 601 -29.16 -7.49 -5.57
CA ILE A 601 -28.66 -6.53 -4.57
C ILE A 601 -28.61 -5.09 -5.13
N PRO A 602 -28.74 -4.06 -4.28
CA PRO A 602 -28.77 -2.66 -4.72
C PRO A 602 -27.58 -2.24 -5.59
N GLN A 603 -26.38 -2.74 -5.28
CA GLN A 603 -25.15 -2.50 -6.02
C GLN A 603 -25.28 -2.85 -7.50
N VAL A 604 -25.88 -4.02 -7.80
CA VAL A 604 -26.13 -4.47 -9.17
C VAL A 604 -27.13 -3.56 -9.85
N ARG A 605 -28.24 -3.22 -9.17
CA ARG A 605 -29.27 -2.32 -9.72
C ARG A 605 -28.68 -0.96 -10.12
N MET A 606 -27.82 -0.39 -9.28
CA MET A 606 -27.13 0.88 -9.54
C MET A 606 -26.20 0.78 -10.76
N LEU A 607 -25.39 -0.28 -10.83
CA LEU A 607 -24.48 -0.53 -11.94
C LEU A 607 -25.24 -0.72 -13.27
N THR A 608 -26.34 -1.50 -13.27
CA THR A 608 -27.19 -1.69 -14.45
C THR A 608 -27.77 -0.38 -14.97
N ILE A 609 -28.21 0.52 -14.08
CA ILE A 609 -28.74 1.84 -14.46
C ILE A 609 -27.64 2.68 -15.10
N ALA A 610 -26.45 2.73 -14.49
CA ALA A 610 -25.32 3.49 -14.99
C ALA A 610 -24.81 3.00 -16.36
N ASP A 611 -24.69 1.67 -16.53
CA ASP A 611 -24.29 1.05 -17.79
C ASP A 611 -25.27 1.35 -18.93
N ILE A 612 -26.58 1.15 -18.70
CA ILE A 612 -27.61 1.47 -19.70
C ILE A 612 -27.58 2.95 -20.08
N PHE A 613 -27.38 3.84 -19.09
CA PHE A 613 -27.29 5.27 -19.34
C PHE A 613 -26.10 5.60 -20.25
N ASP A 614 -24.88 5.18 -19.87
CA ASP A 614 -23.68 5.47 -20.65
C ASP A 614 -23.77 4.89 -22.06
N ALA A 615 -24.24 3.65 -22.20
CA ALA A 615 -24.40 2.99 -23.49
C ALA A 615 -25.38 3.71 -24.44
N VAL A 616 -26.31 4.50 -23.90
CA VAL A 616 -27.31 5.26 -24.66
C VAL A 616 -26.81 6.68 -24.99
N THR A 617 -26.04 7.31 -24.09
CA THR A 617 -25.54 8.68 -24.24
C THR A 617 -24.17 8.78 -24.90
N ALA A 618 -23.38 7.69 -24.95
CA ALA A 618 -22.05 7.70 -25.56
C ALA A 618 -22.11 8.00 -27.07
N ALA A 619 -21.28 8.96 -27.51
CA ALA A 619 -21.29 9.54 -28.85
C ALA A 619 -20.44 8.78 -29.89
N ASP A 620 -19.80 7.69 -29.49
CA ASP A 620 -18.73 6.99 -30.19
C ASP A 620 -19.17 5.73 -30.95
N ARG A 621 -20.46 5.35 -30.92
CA ARG A 621 -20.95 4.21 -31.71
C ARG A 621 -21.13 4.58 -33.20
N PRO A 622 -20.41 3.92 -34.15
CA PRO A 622 -20.39 4.31 -35.57
C PRO A 622 -21.74 4.20 -36.31
N TYR A 623 -22.73 3.53 -35.70
CA TYR A 623 -24.02 3.22 -36.33
C TYR A 623 -25.22 3.92 -35.65
N ARG A 624 -24.99 4.74 -34.61
CA ARG A 624 -26.08 5.42 -33.90
C ARG A 624 -25.62 6.79 -33.38
N LYS A 625 -26.38 7.85 -33.67
CA LYS A 625 -26.17 9.15 -33.01
C LYS A 625 -26.44 9.01 -31.51
N ALA A 626 -25.54 9.54 -30.68
CA ALA A 626 -25.74 9.64 -29.23
C ALA A 626 -27.11 10.22 -28.91
N ALA A 627 -27.79 9.63 -27.92
CA ALA A 627 -28.97 10.24 -27.35
C ALA A 627 -28.55 11.39 -26.43
N THR A 628 -29.38 12.44 -26.34
CA THR A 628 -29.16 13.47 -25.33
C THR A 628 -29.36 12.90 -23.93
N PRO A 629 -28.78 13.49 -22.87
CA PRO A 629 -28.94 13.02 -21.50
C PRO A 629 -30.41 12.92 -21.08
N GLU A 630 -31.26 13.86 -21.51
CA GLU A 630 -32.69 13.85 -21.24
C GLU A 630 -33.37 12.65 -21.91
N ARG A 631 -32.92 12.29 -23.12
CA ARG A 631 -33.41 11.10 -23.81
C ARG A 631 -32.90 9.82 -23.16
N GLY A 632 -31.68 9.81 -22.63
CA GLY A 632 -31.13 8.73 -21.80
C GLY A 632 -32.01 8.46 -20.58
N VAL A 633 -32.32 9.50 -19.79
CA VAL A 633 -33.22 9.40 -18.63
C VAL A 633 -34.62 8.96 -19.04
N ALA A 634 -35.16 9.47 -20.15
CA ALA A 634 -36.47 9.04 -20.64
C ALA A 634 -36.51 7.54 -20.98
N ILE A 635 -35.40 6.96 -21.43
CA ILE A 635 -35.29 5.52 -21.68
C ILE A 635 -35.22 4.76 -20.36
N LEU A 636 -34.44 5.22 -19.38
CA LEU A 636 -34.39 4.60 -18.05
C LEU A 636 -35.77 4.58 -17.38
N ARG A 637 -36.50 5.71 -17.43
CA ARG A 637 -37.87 5.80 -16.89
C ARG A 637 -38.82 4.83 -17.57
N ALA A 638 -38.73 4.67 -18.89
CA ALA A 638 -39.56 3.71 -19.63
C ALA A 638 -39.25 2.25 -19.25
N GLU A 639 -37.98 1.90 -19.02
CA GLU A 639 -37.61 0.56 -18.54
C GLU A 639 -38.03 0.34 -17.07
N ALA A 640 -37.99 1.38 -16.23
CA ALA A 640 -38.51 1.34 -14.86
C ALA A 640 -40.05 1.17 -14.81
N GLU A 641 -40.79 1.88 -15.67
CA GLU A 641 -42.25 1.68 -15.82
C GLU A 641 -42.60 0.25 -16.26
N ALA A 642 -41.74 -0.36 -17.09
CA ALA A 642 -41.82 -1.76 -17.48
C ALA A 642 -41.35 -2.75 -16.38
N LYS A 643 -41.02 -2.25 -15.17
CA LYS A 643 -40.51 -3.01 -14.02
C LYS A 643 -39.20 -3.76 -14.26
N LYS A 644 -38.38 -3.30 -15.21
CA LYS A 644 -37.06 -3.89 -15.47
C LYS A 644 -35.96 -3.27 -14.62
N LEU A 645 -36.11 -1.97 -14.31
CA LEU A 645 -35.19 -1.20 -13.49
C LEU A 645 -35.89 -0.71 -12.23
N ASP A 646 -35.09 -0.39 -11.21
CA ASP A 646 -35.58 0.18 -9.96
C ASP A 646 -36.00 1.64 -10.17
N GLY A 647 -37.31 1.90 -10.08
CA GLY A 647 -37.85 3.23 -10.34
C GLY A 647 -37.37 4.29 -9.35
N GLU A 648 -37.15 3.95 -8.09
CA GLU A 648 -36.66 4.93 -7.11
C GLU A 648 -35.20 5.29 -7.39
N LEU A 649 -34.36 4.30 -7.71
CA LEU A 649 -32.97 4.57 -8.11
C LEU A 649 -32.87 5.37 -9.41
N VAL A 650 -33.75 5.11 -10.38
CA VAL A 650 -33.81 5.88 -11.64
C VAL A 650 -34.16 7.35 -11.40
N GLU A 651 -35.11 7.65 -10.50
CA GLU A 651 -35.42 9.03 -10.16
C GLU A 651 -34.28 9.71 -9.39
N VAL A 652 -33.60 9.00 -8.47
CA VAL A 652 -32.40 9.53 -7.81
C VAL A 652 -31.30 9.82 -8.82
N PHE A 653 -31.09 8.92 -9.80
CA PHE A 653 -30.13 9.13 -10.87
C PHE A 653 -30.47 10.39 -11.70
N ALA A 654 -31.73 10.55 -12.09
CA ALA A 654 -32.18 11.70 -12.85
C ALA A 654 -32.05 13.03 -12.10
N ASP A 655 -32.40 13.05 -10.80
CA ASP A 655 -32.51 14.28 -10.03
C ASP A 655 -31.20 14.70 -9.35
N ARG A 656 -30.37 13.73 -8.93
CA ARG A 656 -29.14 14.00 -8.15
C ARG A 656 -27.86 13.71 -8.93
N VAL A 657 -27.82 12.63 -9.71
CA VAL A 657 -26.60 12.21 -10.40
C VAL A 657 -26.41 12.99 -11.70
N LEU A 658 -27.43 13.04 -12.56
CA LEU A 658 -27.35 13.70 -13.87
C LEU A 658 -26.80 15.14 -13.78
N PRO A 659 -27.25 16.01 -12.86
CA PRO A 659 -26.69 17.36 -12.73
C PRO A 659 -25.20 17.37 -12.35
N ALA A 660 -24.72 16.38 -11.59
CA ALA A 660 -23.33 16.28 -11.15
C ALA A 660 -22.40 15.73 -12.24
N ILE A 661 -22.93 14.95 -13.18
CA ILE A 661 -22.14 14.30 -14.24
C ILE A 661 -22.27 14.96 -15.60
N ILE A 662 -23.12 15.99 -15.77
CA ILE A 662 -23.44 16.56 -17.09
C ILE A 662 -22.20 17.03 -17.86
N ASP A 663 -21.23 17.63 -17.16
CA ASP A 663 -19.96 18.10 -17.72
C ASP A 663 -18.97 16.96 -18.04
N LYS A 664 -19.25 15.74 -17.54
CA LYS A 664 -18.45 14.52 -17.77
C LYS A 664 -19.00 13.69 -18.93
N ILE A 665 -20.15 14.06 -19.53
CA ILE A 665 -20.75 13.31 -20.64
C ILE A 665 -20.07 13.72 -21.96
N PRO A 666 -19.48 12.78 -22.73
CA PRO A 666 -18.80 13.10 -23.98
C PRO A 666 -19.73 13.76 -25.01
N GLY A 667 -19.30 14.88 -25.60
CA GLY A 667 -20.00 15.54 -26.71
C GLY A 667 -21.07 16.58 -26.33
N HIS A 668 -21.21 16.90 -25.05
CA HIS A 668 -22.03 18.01 -24.56
C HIS A 668 -21.13 19.15 -24.06
N PHE A 669 -20.93 20.19 -24.89
CA PHE A 669 -20.35 21.50 -24.56
C PHE A 669 -21.20 22.62 -25.16
#